data_AF-A0A831M326-F1
#
_entry.id   AF-A0A831M326-F1
#
_cell.length_a   1.000
_cell.length_b   1.000
_cell.length_c   1.000
_cell.angle_alpha   90.00
_cell.angle_beta   90.00
_cell.angle_gamma   90.00
#
_symmetry.space_group_name_H-M   'P 1'
#
loop_
_entity.id
_entity.type
_entity.pdbx_description
1 polymer ?
#
loop_
_entity_poly.entity_id
_entity_poly.type
_entity_poly.pdbx_seq_one_letter_code
_entity_poly.pdbx_strand_id
1 'polypeptide(L)'
;PANPWQGGWFFTAAPQGAVGSFGAALSRIHTTGDWIEWRLRAPAQGEYRLWFLYSAANRPFGFADLADRTQVQVDGGVAVPLRNLPDSPAFRWAQVATLQMTEGDHVLRWTNTRGGVLNLDALLVTDDPAWNPNNRGTRPAAGRQAVTVQAEAFINAQCKEMVVPQAATAAGFRDRFQFHLADMKQYRSQGIEVHIFPGNGAANAILSVAGIDQASRTLRVDPRFNAELEIRPGSRYFVANALEELNAPGEWALDAASGTLYHWPRVPNFERLGVVAALLDRLIEFKGDAAKNQWVEEVTIKGFQFSDTAYTRPASVLSPADAAIWLTGARRCVIERNQFVNLGGHAVRIEGGSTANEIVGNHIVDVGQGGVILLGDAATQPRDTLIAGNWMQRLGRVFAHVGGVYCLGATGTQVRHNRIEQVPRAAIAFQSVDARTQSHGNTAEFNDIQHACMATTGSGGIEVLGRHKADTGNIIQHNRILDTTGLGGTDDGKLLSPHGAAGIYLGEFASGVTVRGNIVSRAPLGGLVLYGGRNNHIENNILAEGAAQQVLFAVPDNFAEKNRLVRNIFFFSGPQAALYKHAVSWRPQVLSEVDGNILWHAQGGGFFNNAVVTPLGDFKKWQATGLEPNTVIANPGFAEAARDNFQMAPTSPALQKGFQAIPADKIGLPGFARSWKR
;
A
#
# COMPACT_ATOMS: atom_id res chain seq x y z
N PRO A 1 -1.29 -10.74 -19.40
CA PRO A 1 -1.47 -9.38 -19.98
C PRO A 1 -0.20 -8.92 -20.71
N ALA A 2 -0.31 -8.21 -21.83
CA ALA A 2 0.83 -7.72 -22.62
C ALA A 2 1.76 -6.77 -21.85
N ASN A 3 1.24 -6.13 -20.78
CA ASN A 3 2.01 -5.40 -19.79
C ASN A 3 1.49 -5.73 -18.39
N PRO A 4 1.99 -6.80 -17.73
CA PRO A 4 1.50 -7.25 -16.43
C PRO A 4 1.92 -6.31 -15.29
N TRP A 5 2.36 -5.08 -15.59
CA TRP A 5 2.66 -4.04 -14.61
C TRP A 5 1.70 -2.86 -14.70
N GLN A 6 1.07 -2.65 -15.86
CA GLN A 6 0.28 -1.44 -16.14
C GLN A 6 -1.14 -1.73 -16.65
N GLY A 7 -1.52 -2.99 -16.91
CA GLY A 7 -2.89 -3.26 -17.37
C GLY A 7 -3.25 -4.73 -17.59
N GLY A 8 -4.51 -4.95 -17.98
CA GLY A 8 -5.10 -6.27 -18.22
C GLY A 8 -5.29 -7.11 -16.96
N TRP A 9 -5.65 -6.44 -15.87
CA TRP A 9 -5.96 -7.05 -14.58
C TRP A 9 -7.43 -7.39 -14.48
N PHE A 10 -7.71 -8.53 -13.84
CA PHE A 10 -8.98 -8.76 -13.16
C PHE A 10 -8.89 -8.21 -11.73
N PHE A 11 -10.05 -8.09 -11.09
CA PHE A 11 -10.17 -7.59 -9.74
C PHE A 11 -11.00 -8.56 -8.91
N THR A 12 -10.55 -8.82 -7.69
CA THR A 12 -11.32 -9.63 -6.74
C THR A 12 -12.62 -8.91 -6.38
N ALA A 13 -13.70 -9.67 -6.32
CA ALA A 13 -15.04 -9.18 -6.02
C ALA A 13 -15.32 -9.16 -4.50
N ALA A 14 -16.25 -8.28 -4.10
CA ALA A 14 -16.82 -8.32 -2.76
C ALA A 14 -17.67 -9.59 -2.53
N PRO A 15 -17.64 -10.18 -1.32
CA PRO A 15 -18.52 -11.29 -0.96
C PRO A 15 -20.00 -10.96 -1.21
N GLN A 16 -20.71 -11.80 -1.96
CA GLN A 16 -22.16 -11.64 -2.15
C GLN A 16 -22.89 -11.55 -0.81
N GLY A 17 -23.64 -10.46 -0.59
CA GLY A 17 -24.48 -10.25 0.59
C GLY A 17 -23.78 -9.68 1.83
N ALA A 18 -22.47 -9.41 1.79
CA ALA A 18 -21.75 -8.78 2.90
C ALA A 18 -21.69 -7.26 2.72
N VAL A 19 -22.74 -6.57 3.12
CA VAL A 19 -22.65 -5.13 3.44
C VAL A 19 -22.90 -5.05 4.95
N GLY A 20 -21.83 -4.85 5.73
CA GLY A 20 -21.91 -4.58 7.17
C GLY A 20 -21.24 -5.59 8.12
N SER A 21 -21.05 -5.17 9.36
CA SER A 21 -20.39 -5.88 10.46
C SER A 21 -20.97 -5.44 11.81
N PHE A 22 -21.15 -6.38 12.76
CA PHE A 22 -21.52 -6.01 14.13
C PHE A 22 -20.53 -5.01 14.74
N GLY A 23 -21.05 -3.99 15.41
CA GLY A 23 -20.28 -2.87 15.95
C GLY A 23 -20.15 -1.68 15.00
N ALA A 24 -20.64 -1.79 13.76
CA ALA A 24 -20.72 -0.70 12.79
C ALA A 24 -22.15 -0.12 12.75
N ALA A 25 -22.61 0.37 13.90
CA ALA A 25 -23.97 0.86 14.04
C ALA A 25 -24.25 2.15 13.26
N LEU A 26 -25.40 2.19 12.58
CA LEU A 26 -26.02 3.44 12.18
C LEU A 26 -26.25 4.30 13.41
N SER A 27 -25.82 5.56 13.34
CA SER A 27 -25.93 6.49 14.47
C SER A 27 -26.58 7.80 14.07
N ARG A 28 -27.02 8.55 15.09
CA ARG A 28 -27.74 9.84 14.93
C ARG A 28 -29.05 9.70 14.16
N ILE A 29 -29.76 8.58 14.33
CA ILE A 29 -31.11 8.42 13.79
C ILE A 29 -32.09 9.01 14.82
N HIS A 30 -32.59 10.22 14.60
CA HIS A 30 -33.33 10.91 15.66
C HIS A 30 -34.39 11.92 15.19
N THR A 31 -34.43 12.24 13.90
CA THR A 31 -35.36 13.25 13.38
C THR A 31 -36.73 12.62 13.13
N THR A 32 -37.80 13.36 13.45
CA THR A 32 -39.16 12.93 13.12
C THR A 32 -39.31 12.87 11.60
N GLY A 33 -39.80 11.74 11.08
CA GLY A 33 -39.89 11.46 9.65
C GLY A 33 -38.70 10.71 9.06
N ASP A 34 -37.64 10.44 9.84
CA ASP A 34 -36.54 9.58 9.41
C ASP A 34 -37.08 8.16 9.09
N TRP A 35 -36.65 7.58 7.97
CA TRP A 35 -36.98 6.20 7.62
C TRP A 35 -35.83 5.46 6.95
N ILE A 36 -35.78 4.14 7.14
CA ILE A 36 -34.74 3.24 6.62
C ILE A 36 -35.40 1.95 6.11
N GLU A 37 -34.91 1.42 4.99
CA GLU A 37 -35.40 0.18 4.37
C GLU A 37 -34.33 -0.89 4.29
N TRP A 38 -34.71 -2.13 4.60
CA TRP A 38 -33.89 -3.32 4.43
C TRP A 38 -34.60 -4.36 3.58
N ARG A 39 -33.83 -5.15 2.84
CA ARG A 39 -34.32 -6.36 2.18
C ARG A 39 -34.06 -7.56 3.10
N LEU A 40 -35.08 -8.39 3.30
CA LEU A 40 -34.96 -9.64 4.04
C LEU A 40 -35.79 -10.74 3.37
N ARG A 41 -35.40 -12.00 3.56
CA ARG A 41 -36.10 -13.16 2.97
C ARG A 41 -36.74 -14.00 4.06
N ALA A 42 -38.06 -14.16 4.00
CA ALA A 42 -38.81 -15.07 4.86
C ALA A 42 -38.82 -16.47 4.23
N PRO A 43 -38.27 -17.50 4.91
CA PRO A 43 -38.16 -18.86 4.36
C PRO A 43 -39.49 -19.63 4.33
N ALA A 44 -40.50 -19.18 5.08
CA ALA A 44 -41.85 -19.73 5.08
C ALA A 44 -42.86 -18.65 5.51
N GLN A 45 -44.13 -18.83 5.15
CA GLN A 45 -45.19 -17.98 5.66
C GLN A 45 -45.37 -18.19 7.17
N GLY A 46 -45.44 -17.10 7.94
CA GLY A 46 -45.71 -17.19 9.37
C GLY A 46 -45.48 -15.91 10.15
N GLU A 47 -45.49 -16.08 11.47
CA GLU A 47 -45.23 -15.04 12.45
C GLU A 47 -43.74 -14.96 12.76
N TYR A 48 -43.15 -13.77 12.63
CA TYR A 48 -41.74 -13.50 12.88
C TYR A 48 -41.58 -12.47 14.00
N ARG A 49 -40.73 -12.77 14.98
CA ARG A 49 -40.34 -11.81 16.03
C ARG A 49 -39.21 -10.94 15.54
N LEU A 50 -39.42 -9.63 15.55
CA LEU A 50 -38.42 -8.63 15.19
C LEU A 50 -37.64 -8.21 16.43
N TRP A 51 -36.32 -8.31 16.33
CA TRP A 51 -35.37 -7.91 17.35
C TRP A 51 -34.44 -6.84 16.82
N PHE A 52 -34.18 -5.81 17.62
CA PHE A 52 -33.18 -4.78 17.33
C PHE A 52 -32.00 -4.91 18.27
N LEU A 53 -30.78 -4.85 17.73
CA LEU A 53 -29.57 -4.54 18.47
C LEU A 53 -29.36 -3.03 18.40
N TYR A 54 -29.69 -2.34 19.48
CA TYR A 54 -29.75 -0.88 19.49
C TYR A 54 -29.14 -0.30 20.76
N SER A 55 -28.77 0.97 20.68
CA SER A 55 -28.57 1.84 21.83
C SER A 55 -29.45 3.08 21.70
N ALA A 56 -29.84 3.64 22.83
CA ALA A 56 -30.76 4.75 22.95
C ALA A 56 -30.38 5.54 24.20
N ALA A 57 -30.33 6.88 24.09
CA ALA A 57 -30.03 7.78 25.21
C ALA A 57 -31.01 8.96 25.20
N ASN A 58 -32.19 8.71 25.75
CA ASN A 58 -33.38 9.51 25.59
C ASN A 58 -33.85 10.20 26.87
N ARG A 59 -33.37 9.75 28.04
CA ARG A 59 -33.65 10.40 29.33
C ARG A 59 -33.36 11.91 29.35
N PRO A 60 -32.27 12.43 28.75
CA PRO A 60 -32.02 13.88 28.68
C PRO A 60 -33.10 14.66 27.90
N PHE A 61 -33.88 13.99 27.06
CA PHE A 61 -34.95 14.57 26.26
C PHE A 61 -36.35 14.33 26.86
N GLY A 62 -36.43 13.80 28.08
CA GLY A 62 -37.67 13.72 28.86
C GLY A 62 -38.51 12.46 28.65
N PHE A 63 -37.97 11.40 28.04
CA PHE A 63 -38.66 10.12 27.88
C PHE A 63 -37.79 8.92 28.28
N ALA A 64 -38.41 7.92 28.90
CA ALA A 64 -37.75 6.76 29.50
C ALA A 64 -37.55 5.57 28.52
N ASP A 65 -38.22 5.60 27.37
CA ASP A 65 -38.15 4.61 26.29
C ASP A 65 -38.56 5.21 24.93
N LEU A 66 -38.46 4.41 23.87
CA LEU A 66 -38.93 4.74 22.51
C LEU A 66 -40.23 4.00 22.13
N ALA A 67 -40.99 3.48 23.10
CA ALA A 67 -42.21 2.73 22.81
C ALA A 67 -43.25 3.63 22.11
N ASP A 68 -43.88 3.09 21.04
CA ASP A 68 -44.87 3.79 20.21
C ASP A 68 -44.38 5.12 19.59
N ARG A 69 -43.06 5.37 19.58
CA ARG A 69 -42.44 6.53 18.90
C ARG A 69 -41.91 6.17 17.52
N THR A 70 -41.66 4.89 17.30
CA THR A 70 -41.16 4.35 16.03
C THR A 70 -42.04 3.19 15.59
N GLN A 71 -42.06 2.91 14.29
CA GLN A 71 -42.88 1.84 13.72
C GLN A 71 -42.13 1.11 12.62
N VAL A 72 -42.64 -0.04 12.24
CA VAL A 72 -42.13 -0.81 11.10
C VAL A 72 -43.27 -1.26 10.16
N GLN A 73 -42.99 -1.33 8.87
CA GLN A 73 -43.91 -1.84 7.84
C GLN A 73 -43.20 -2.92 7.01
N VAL A 74 -43.93 -3.98 6.66
CA VAL A 74 -43.49 -4.99 5.69
C VAL A 74 -44.20 -4.70 4.37
N ASP A 75 -43.44 -4.51 3.29
CA ASP A 75 -43.92 -4.24 1.92
C ASP A 75 -44.93 -3.08 1.80
N GLY A 76 -44.74 -2.05 2.61
CA GLY A 76 -45.67 -0.91 2.67
C GLY A 76 -47.04 -1.23 3.27
N GLY A 77 -47.20 -2.39 3.89
CA GLY A 77 -48.41 -2.84 4.58
C GLY A 77 -48.70 -2.09 5.89
N VAL A 78 -49.49 -2.72 6.77
CA VAL A 78 -49.91 -2.13 8.04
C VAL A 78 -48.70 -1.80 8.92
N ALA A 79 -48.65 -0.56 9.40
CA ALA A 79 -47.60 -0.13 10.32
C ALA A 79 -47.79 -0.78 11.70
N VAL A 80 -46.73 -1.41 12.19
CA VAL A 80 -46.66 -2.01 13.53
C VAL A 80 -45.82 -1.09 14.42
N PRO A 81 -46.43 -0.46 15.44
CA PRO A 81 -45.68 0.34 16.42
C PRO A 81 -44.66 -0.53 17.16
N LEU A 82 -43.43 -0.03 17.29
CA LEU A 82 -42.39 -0.72 18.04
C LEU A 82 -42.58 -0.51 19.54
N ARG A 83 -42.49 -1.59 20.30
CA ARG A 83 -42.60 -1.61 21.76
C ARG A 83 -41.32 -2.14 22.38
N ASN A 84 -41.19 -2.07 23.70
CA ASN A 84 -40.04 -2.65 24.43
C ASN A 84 -38.67 -2.13 23.93
N LEU A 85 -38.57 -0.81 23.74
CA LEU A 85 -37.33 -0.10 23.42
C LEU A 85 -36.88 0.81 24.59
N PRO A 86 -36.58 0.25 25.78
CA PRO A 86 -36.15 1.04 26.93
C PRO A 86 -34.86 1.81 26.65
N ASP A 87 -34.68 2.94 27.35
CA ASP A 87 -33.44 3.70 27.26
C ASP A 87 -32.22 2.84 27.66
N SER A 88 -31.18 2.84 26.83
CA SER A 88 -30.02 1.95 27.00
C SER A 88 -28.75 2.59 26.41
N PRO A 89 -27.86 3.15 27.25
CA PRO A 89 -26.63 3.78 26.77
C PRO A 89 -25.62 2.78 26.16
N ALA A 90 -25.81 1.48 26.40
CA ALA A 90 -25.06 0.40 25.75
C ALA A 90 -25.95 -0.36 24.76
N PHE A 91 -25.33 -0.96 23.74
CA PHE A 91 -26.04 -1.79 22.77
C PHE A 91 -26.64 -3.03 23.42
N ARG A 92 -27.92 -3.30 23.14
CA ARG A 92 -28.63 -4.48 23.63
C ARG A 92 -29.62 -4.98 22.60
N TRP A 93 -29.93 -6.28 22.67
CA TRP A 93 -31.07 -6.83 21.95
C TRP A 93 -32.37 -6.58 22.70
N ALA A 94 -33.40 -6.14 21.98
CA ALA A 94 -34.78 -6.18 22.45
C ALA A 94 -35.71 -6.69 21.35
N GLN A 95 -36.72 -7.47 21.74
CA GLN A 95 -37.83 -7.84 20.85
C GLN A 95 -38.76 -6.64 20.77
N VAL A 96 -38.88 -6.06 19.58
CA VAL A 96 -39.54 -4.76 19.39
C VAL A 96 -40.90 -4.87 18.73
N ALA A 97 -41.13 -5.94 17.96
CA ALA A 97 -42.40 -6.20 17.30
C ALA A 97 -42.56 -7.67 16.93
N THR A 98 -43.75 -8.01 16.47
CA THR A 98 -44.08 -9.27 15.82
C THR A 98 -44.68 -8.93 14.45
N LEU A 99 -44.20 -9.59 13.41
CA LEU A 99 -44.53 -9.33 12.01
C LEU A 99 -45.17 -10.56 11.39
N GLN A 100 -46.15 -10.35 10.50
CA GLN A 100 -46.71 -11.41 9.66
C GLN A 100 -46.10 -11.30 8.27
N MET A 101 -45.53 -12.38 7.76
CA MET A 101 -44.82 -12.40 6.48
C MET A 101 -45.18 -13.64 5.68
N THR A 102 -45.27 -13.51 4.35
CA THR A 102 -45.39 -14.66 3.44
C THR A 102 -44.00 -15.26 3.18
N GLU A 103 -43.92 -16.40 2.49
CA GLU A 103 -42.63 -16.89 2.00
C GLU A 103 -42.13 -16.00 0.86
N GLY A 104 -40.85 -15.61 0.88
CA GLY A 104 -40.24 -14.82 -0.19
C GLY A 104 -39.39 -13.63 0.29
N ASP A 105 -39.01 -12.77 -0.65
CA ASP A 105 -38.25 -11.54 -0.38
C ASP A 105 -39.21 -10.39 -0.01
N HIS A 106 -38.85 -9.63 1.02
CA HIS A 106 -39.64 -8.55 1.59
C HIS A 106 -38.80 -7.30 1.82
N VAL A 107 -39.46 -6.14 1.83
CA VAL A 107 -38.88 -4.86 2.25
C VAL A 107 -39.43 -4.47 3.61
N LEU A 108 -38.53 -4.35 4.59
CA LEU A 108 -38.85 -3.87 5.92
C LEU A 108 -38.50 -2.39 6.03
N ARG A 109 -39.50 -1.53 6.24
CA ARG A 109 -39.30 -0.09 6.44
C ARG A 109 -39.50 0.28 7.91
N TRP A 110 -38.46 0.82 8.54
CA TRP A 110 -38.57 1.48 9.84
C TRP A 110 -38.85 2.97 9.67
N THR A 111 -39.61 3.58 10.59
CA THR A 111 -39.92 5.02 10.57
C THR A 111 -39.95 5.61 11.97
N ASN A 112 -39.31 6.77 12.14
CA ASN A 112 -39.37 7.59 13.34
C ASN A 112 -40.57 8.53 13.32
N THR A 113 -41.65 8.19 14.03
CA THR A 113 -42.93 8.91 13.94
C THR A 113 -43.05 10.08 14.91
N ARG A 114 -42.31 10.05 16.03
CA ARG A 114 -42.43 11.05 17.10
C ARG A 114 -41.09 11.59 17.60
N GLY A 115 -39.98 11.27 16.94
CA GLY A 115 -38.63 11.65 17.34
C GLY A 115 -38.09 10.82 18.51
N GLY A 116 -36.83 11.06 18.85
CA GLY A 116 -36.07 10.30 19.85
C GLY A 116 -34.85 9.64 19.24
N VAL A 117 -33.77 9.55 20.02
CA VAL A 117 -32.45 9.08 19.58
C VAL A 117 -32.40 7.56 19.56
N LEU A 118 -32.10 7.01 18.38
CA LEU A 118 -31.84 5.60 18.15
C LEU A 118 -30.50 5.45 17.42
N ASN A 119 -29.66 4.53 17.89
CA ASN A 119 -28.58 3.96 17.10
C ASN A 119 -28.88 2.48 16.88
N LEU A 120 -28.64 1.97 15.68
CA LEU A 120 -29.03 0.62 15.27
C LEU A 120 -27.84 -0.11 14.66
N ASP A 121 -27.51 -1.28 15.21
CA ASP A 121 -26.39 -2.12 14.74
C ASP A 121 -26.89 -3.27 13.87
N ALA A 122 -27.97 -3.94 14.29
CA ALA A 122 -28.53 -5.03 13.53
C ALA A 122 -30.03 -5.22 13.81
N LEU A 123 -30.69 -5.83 12.83
CA LEU A 123 -32.04 -6.35 12.91
C LEU A 123 -31.97 -7.88 12.86
N LEU A 124 -32.84 -8.54 13.61
CA LEU A 124 -33.01 -9.98 13.52
C LEU A 124 -34.50 -10.31 13.47
N VAL A 125 -34.86 -11.18 12.54
CA VAL A 125 -36.21 -11.78 12.45
C VAL A 125 -36.11 -13.28 12.66
N THR A 126 -36.94 -13.84 13.55
CA THR A 126 -36.99 -15.28 13.83
C THR A 126 -38.43 -15.76 13.92
N ASP A 127 -38.72 -16.90 13.31
CA ASP A 127 -40.01 -17.58 13.44
C ASP A 127 -40.04 -18.57 14.62
N ASP A 128 -38.90 -18.77 15.30
CA ASP A 128 -38.81 -19.57 16.52
C ASP A 128 -39.22 -18.75 17.77
N PRO A 129 -40.34 -19.08 18.44
CA PRO A 129 -40.77 -18.38 19.64
C PRO A 129 -39.97 -18.75 20.91
N ALA A 130 -39.16 -19.81 20.89
CA ALA A 130 -38.35 -20.25 22.03
C ALA A 130 -36.90 -19.74 21.95
N TRP A 131 -36.45 -19.28 20.78
CA TRP A 131 -35.09 -18.82 20.54
C TRP A 131 -35.00 -17.28 20.46
N ASN A 132 -33.88 -16.69 20.91
CA ASN A 132 -33.66 -15.24 20.83
C ASN A 132 -32.17 -14.84 20.75
N PRO A 133 -31.83 -13.63 20.29
CA PRO A 133 -30.42 -13.23 20.15
C PRO A 133 -29.64 -13.03 21.46
N ASN A 134 -30.26 -13.15 22.64
CA ASN A 134 -29.55 -13.09 23.93
C ASN A 134 -29.02 -14.46 24.38
N ASN A 135 -29.46 -15.57 23.77
CA ASN A 135 -29.01 -16.94 24.08
C ASN A 135 -28.22 -17.61 22.92
N ARG A 136 -27.33 -16.84 22.29
CA ARG A 136 -26.55 -17.15 21.06
C ARG A 136 -25.78 -18.47 21.03
N GLY A 137 -25.63 -19.16 22.16
CA GLY A 137 -25.01 -20.49 22.22
C GLY A 137 -25.88 -21.63 21.70
N THR A 138 -27.15 -21.36 21.36
CA THR A 138 -28.12 -22.35 20.84
C THR A 138 -28.53 -21.98 19.42
N ARG A 139 -28.97 -22.97 18.62
CA ARG A 139 -29.57 -22.74 17.29
C ARG A 139 -31.10 -22.71 17.42
N PRO A 140 -31.82 -22.06 16.49
CA PRO A 140 -33.25 -22.25 16.34
C PRO A 140 -33.59 -23.75 16.22
N ALA A 141 -34.79 -24.12 16.67
CA ALA A 141 -35.29 -25.49 16.56
C ALA A 141 -35.26 -25.97 15.10
N ALA A 142 -35.16 -27.28 14.88
CA ALA A 142 -35.12 -27.85 13.54
C ALA A 142 -36.34 -27.40 12.71
N GLY A 143 -36.09 -26.86 11.52
CA GLY A 143 -37.13 -26.31 10.64
C GLY A 143 -37.51 -24.85 10.91
N ARG A 144 -36.99 -24.22 11.96
CA ARG A 144 -37.11 -22.78 12.25
C ARG A 144 -35.84 -22.04 11.84
N GLN A 145 -35.96 -20.73 11.64
CA GLN A 145 -34.92 -19.89 11.04
C GLN A 145 -34.81 -18.55 11.77
N ALA A 146 -33.58 -18.04 11.81
CA ALA A 146 -33.28 -16.69 12.26
C ALA A 146 -32.46 -15.97 11.19
N VAL A 147 -32.98 -14.86 10.68
CA VAL A 147 -32.31 -14.02 9.67
C VAL A 147 -31.80 -12.76 10.36
N THR A 148 -30.51 -12.50 10.25
CA THR A 148 -29.87 -11.29 10.77
C THR A 148 -29.50 -10.37 9.62
N VAL A 149 -29.81 -9.09 9.74
CA VAL A 149 -29.46 -8.03 8.79
C VAL A 149 -28.68 -6.95 9.54
N GLN A 150 -27.50 -6.59 9.05
CA GLN A 150 -26.73 -5.47 9.62
C GLN A 150 -27.42 -4.15 9.24
N ALA A 151 -27.51 -3.20 10.16
CA ALA A 151 -28.33 -2.01 9.97
C ALA A 151 -27.81 -1.12 8.83
N GLU A 152 -26.50 -1.03 8.66
CA GLU A 152 -25.81 -0.34 7.58
C GLU A 152 -25.95 -1.02 6.21
N ALA A 153 -26.52 -2.23 6.16
CA ALA A 153 -26.89 -2.93 4.92
C ALA A 153 -28.22 -2.45 4.31
N PHE A 154 -28.69 -1.24 4.68
CA PHE A 154 -29.96 -0.72 4.19
C PHE A 154 -29.94 -0.52 2.67
N ILE A 155 -31.08 -0.77 2.02
CA ILE A 155 -31.23 -0.62 0.57
C ILE A 155 -31.66 0.80 0.17
N ASN A 156 -32.24 1.55 1.11
CA ASN A 156 -32.70 2.91 0.92
C ASN A 156 -32.92 3.59 2.29
N ALA A 157 -32.76 4.90 2.37
CA ALA A 157 -33.02 5.66 3.60
C ALA A 157 -33.24 7.14 3.32
N GLN A 158 -33.97 7.80 4.22
CA GLN A 158 -34.03 9.25 4.32
C GLN A 158 -33.83 9.64 5.78
N CYS A 159 -32.59 9.95 6.12
CA CYS A 159 -32.21 10.41 7.46
C CYS A 159 -31.15 11.50 7.33
N LYS A 160 -31.51 12.75 7.62
CA LYS A 160 -30.67 13.92 7.29
C LYS A 160 -29.34 13.95 8.05
N GLU A 161 -29.33 13.45 9.27
CA GLU A 161 -28.18 13.52 10.18
C GLU A 161 -27.55 12.16 10.45
N MET A 162 -28.08 11.10 9.82
CA MET A 162 -27.59 9.74 10.02
C MET A 162 -26.13 9.63 9.58
N VAL A 163 -25.31 9.08 10.46
CA VAL A 163 -23.95 8.69 10.13
C VAL A 163 -23.96 7.20 9.84
N VAL A 164 -23.66 6.87 8.59
CA VAL A 164 -23.37 5.51 8.16
C VAL A 164 -21.88 5.28 8.42
N PRO A 165 -21.50 4.33 9.27
CA PRO A 165 -20.10 3.98 9.41
C PRO A 165 -19.59 3.51 8.05
N GLN A 166 -18.36 3.87 7.71
CA GLN A 166 -17.71 3.34 6.52
C GLN A 166 -17.75 1.82 6.64
N ALA A 167 -18.43 1.15 5.68
CA ALA A 167 -18.59 -0.30 5.73
C ALA A 167 -17.22 -0.93 6.02
N ALA A 168 -17.15 -1.83 6.98
CA ALA A 168 -15.94 -2.60 7.19
C ALA A 168 -15.56 -3.18 5.83
N THR A 169 -14.34 -2.87 5.36
CA THR A 169 -13.75 -3.49 4.17
C THR A 169 -14.05 -4.97 4.26
N ALA A 170 -14.70 -5.54 3.22
CA ALA A 170 -15.13 -6.93 3.29
C ALA A 170 -13.96 -7.82 3.72
N ALA A 171 -14.23 -8.79 4.59
CA ALA A 171 -13.20 -9.60 5.21
C ALA A 171 -12.20 -10.11 4.17
N GLY A 172 -10.92 -9.80 4.39
CA GLY A 172 -9.84 -10.31 3.55
C GLY A 172 -9.51 -11.75 3.93
N PHE A 173 -9.11 -12.56 2.94
CA PHE A 173 -8.61 -13.91 3.16
C PHE A 173 -7.21 -14.04 2.56
N ARG A 174 -6.39 -14.96 3.06
CA ARG A 174 -5.06 -15.22 2.48
C ARG A 174 -5.05 -16.38 1.48
N ASP A 175 -6.06 -17.24 1.58
CA ASP A 175 -6.16 -18.54 0.92
C ASP A 175 -7.24 -18.60 -0.18
N ARG A 176 -8.03 -17.54 -0.35
CA ARG A 176 -9.15 -17.49 -1.29
C ARG A 176 -9.62 -16.08 -1.60
N PHE A 177 -10.39 -15.93 -2.67
CA PHE A 177 -11.11 -14.70 -2.99
C PHE A 177 -12.32 -14.99 -3.88
N GLN A 178 -13.26 -14.03 -3.94
CA GLN A 178 -14.33 -14.07 -4.92
C GLN A 178 -13.94 -13.39 -6.22
N PHE A 179 -14.42 -13.91 -7.35
CA PHE A 179 -14.19 -13.36 -8.68
C PHE A 179 -15.51 -12.95 -9.36
N HIS A 180 -15.46 -12.09 -10.36
CA HIS A 180 -16.61 -11.85 -11.23
C HIS A 180 -16.72 -12.98 -12.26
N LEU A 181 -17.92 -13.51 -12.52
CA LEU A 181 -18.10 -14.67 -13.42
C LEU A 181 -17.50 -14.46 -14.82
N ALA A 182 -17.49 -13.22 -15.32
CA ALA A 182 -16.90 -12.90 -16.63
C ALA A 182 -15.36 -13.01 -16.66
N ASP A 183 -14.71 -12.97 -15.49
CA ASP A 183 -13.25 -12.92 -15.36
C ASP A 183 -12.61 -14.31 -15.38
N MET A 184 -13.40 -15.39 -15.21
CA MET A 184 -12.87 -16.72 -14.93
C MET A 184 -13.42 -17.76 -15.91
N LYS A 185 -12.55 -18.29 -16.77
CA LYS A 185 -12.88 -19.42 -17.65
C LYS A 185 -13.02 -20.72 -16.85
N GLN A 186 -13.59 -21.73 -17.50
CA GLN A 186 -13.52 -23.10 -17.01
C GLN A 186 -12.22 -23.74 -17.51
N TYR A 187 -11.26 -23.92 -16.61
CA TYR A 187 -9.96 -24.49 -16.97
C TYR A 187 -9.93 -26.02 -16.82
N ARG A 188 -9.25 -26.66 -17.76
CA ARG A 188 -8.89 -28.08 -17.77
C ARG A 188 -7.40 -28.29 -17.51
N SER A 189 -6.58 -27.28 -17.82
CA SER A 189 -5.15 -27.25 -17.53
C SER A 189 -4.87 -27.56 -16.05
N GLN A 190 -3.77 -28.27 -15.80
CA GLN A 190 -3.24 -28.53 -14.47
C GLN A 190 -2.10 -27.56 -14.17
N GLY A 191 -1.80 -27.33 -12.89
CA GLY A 191 -0.69 -26.45 -12.50
C GLY A 191 -0.93 -24.97 -12.79
N ILE A 192 -2.20 -24.56 -12.84
CA ILE A 192 -2.60 -23.16 -13.04
C ILE A 192 -2.17 -22.34 -11.84
N GLU A 193 -1.68 -21.14 -12.11
CA GLU A 193 -1.26 -20.18 -11.10
C GLU A 193 -2.12 -18.93 -11.15
N VAL A 194 -2.26 -18.26 -10.01
CA VAL A 194 -2.80 -16.91 -9.92
C VAL A 194 -1.70 -15.96 -9.46
N HIS A 195 -1.45 -14.94 -10.26
CA HIS A 195 -0.59 -13.82 -9.89
C HIS A 195 -1.50 -12.74 -9.32
N ILE A 196 -1.33 -12.43 -8.03
CA ILE A 196 -2.23 -11.54 -7.31
C ILE A 196 -1.46 -10.50 -6.51
N PHE A 197 -2.05 -9.31 -6.33
CA PHE A 197 -1.49 -8.19 -5.56
C PHE A 197 -2.28 -7.99 -4.26
N PRO A 198 -1.98 -8.78 -3.20
CA PRO A 198 -2.66 -8.69 -1.92
C PRO A 198 -2.18 -7.48 -1.08
N GLY A 199 -2.76 -7.31 0.11
CA GLY A 199 -2.38 -6.26 1.05
C GLY A 199 -2.60 -4.85 0.49
N ASN A 200 -3.73 -4.64 -0.17
CA ASN A 200 -4.05 -3.44 -0.94
C ASN A 200 -3.06 -3.14 -2.09
N GLY A 201 -2.31 -4.14 -2.57
CA GLY A 201 -1.30 -3.99 -3.62
C GLY A 201 0.10 -3.62 -3.13
N ALA A 202 0.44 -3.96 -1.88
CA ALA A 202 1.77 -3.71 -1.32
C ALA A 202 2.87 -4.66 -1.86
N ALA A 203 2.49 -5.85 -2.32
CA ALA A 203 3.35 -6.87 -2.90
C ALA A 203 2.55 -7.68 -3.93
N ASN A 204 3.21 -8.57 -4.67
CA ASN A 204 2.54 -9.64 -5.42
C ASN A 204 2.88 -11.01 -4.85
N ALA A 205 1.99 -11.96 -5.07
CA ALA A 205 2.17 -13.37 -4.82
C ALA A 205 1.86 -14.17 -6.09
N ILE A 206 2.58 -15.26 -6.28
CA ILE A 206 2.34 -16.26 -7.33
C ILE A 206 1.90 -17.52 -6.61
N LEU A 207 0.64 -17.92 -6.81
CA LEU A 207 -0.02 -18.93 -5.98
C LEU A 207 -0.60 -20.03 -6.85
N SER A 208 -0.34 -21.29 -6.50
CA SER A 208 -0.96 -22.43 -7.16
C SER A 208 -2.46 -22.46 -6.85
N VAL A 209 -3.29 -22.62 -7.88
CA VAL A 209 -4.74 -22.72 -7.73
C VAL A 209 -5.10 -24.13 -7.24
N ALA A 210 -5.79 -24.21 -6.10
CA ALA A 210 -6.25 -25.48 -5.52
C ALA A 210 -7.66 -25.84 -5.99
N GLY A 211 -8.48 -24.86 -6.34
CA GLY A 211 -9.82 -25.11 -6.87
C GLY A 211 -10.56 -23.83 -7.21
N ILE A 212 -11.48 -23.93 -8.18
CA ILE A 212 -12.36 -22.85 -8.62
C ILE A 212 -13.79 -23.36 -8.53
N ASP A 213 -14.61 -22.70 -7.71
CA ASP A 213 -16.05 -22.95 -7.61
C ASP A 213 -16.81 -21.82 -8.32
N GLN A 214 -17.40 -22.14 -9.48
CA GLN A 214 -18.19 -21.21 -10.28
C GLN A 214 -19.52 -20.83 -9.62
N ALA A 215 -20.12 -21.73 -8.82
CA ALA A 215 -21.41 -21.46 -8.18
C ALA A 215 -21.25 -20.45 -7.03
N SER A 216 -20.24 -20.65 -6.18
CA SER A 216 -19.90 -19.69 -5.12
C SER A 216 -18.93 -18.58 -5.56
N ARG A 217 -18.54 -18.55 -6.84
CA ARG A 217 -17.59 -17.61 -7.46
C ARG A 217 -16.29 -17.48 -6.67
N THR A 218 -15.78 -18.58 -6.14
CA THR A 218 -14.63 -18.58 -5.22
C THR A 218 -13.46 -19.30 -5.86
N LEU A 219 -12.31 -18.63 -5.91
CA LEU A 219 -11.01 -19.26 -6.18
C LEU A 219 -10.32 -19.54 -4.86
N ARG A 220 -9.79 -20.75 -4.70
CA ARG A 220 -8.95 -21.18 -3.57
C ARG A 220 -7.55 -21.47 -4.06
N VAL A 221 -6.56 -21.04 -3.29
CA VAL A 221 -5.15 -21.37 -3.51
C VAL A 221 -4.70 -22.46 -2.55
N ASP A 222 -3.54 -23.05 -2.78
CA ASP A 222 -2.95 -24.00 -1.84
C ASP A 222 -2.75 -23.35 -0.46
N PRO A 223 -3.43 -23.80 0.60
CA PRO A 223 -3.35 -23.16 1.91
C PRO A 223 -1.97 -23.26 2.56
N ARG A 224 -1.13 -24.21 2.11
CA ARG A 224 0.28 -24.35 2.56
C ARG A 224 1.13 -23.16 2.13
N PHE A 225 0.75 -22.52 1.02
CA PHE A 225 1.49 -21.43 0.39
C PHE A 225 0.52 -20.31 0.01
N ASN A 226 -0.12 -19.74 1.03
CA ASN A 226 -1.09 -18.66 0.87
C ASN A 226 -0.44 -17.31 0.50
N ALA A 227 -1.26 -16.28 0.28
CA ALA A 227 -0.81 -14.96 -0.19
C ALA A 227 0.05 -14.15 0.80
N GLU A 228 0.26 -14.62 2.03
CA GLU A 228 0.91 -13.96 3.18
C GLU A 228 0.19 -12.68 3.66
N LEU A 229 -0.18 -11.79 2.75
CA LEU A 229 -1.02 -10.63 2.97
C LEU A 229 -2.48 -10.93 2.63
N GLU A 230 -3.40 -10.15 3.19
CA GLU A 230 -4.83 -10.31 2.92
C GLU A 230 -5.19 -9.97 1.48
N ILE A 231 -5.93 -10.86 0.84
CA ILE A 231 -6.63 -10.63 -0.42
C ILE A 231 -7.99 -10.02 -0.08
N ARG A 232 -8.18 -8.77 -0.48
CA ARG A 232 -9.43 -8.00 -0.28
C ARG A 232 -10.09 -7.75 -1.62
N PRO A 233 -11.38 -7.37 -1.68
CA PRO A 233 -11.98 -6.85 -2.91
C PRO A 233 -11.11 -5.75 -3.54
N GLY A 234 -11.08 -5.68 -4.86
CA GLY A 234 -10.21 -4.77 -5.59
C GLY A 234 -8.73 -5.18 -5.67
N SER A 235 -8.34 -6.32 -5.12
CA SER A 235 -6.99 -6.86 -5.34
C SER A 235 -6.84 -7.24 -6.81
N ARG A 236 -5.78 -6.74 -7.45
CA ARG A 236 -5.48 -7.03 -8.86
C ARG A 236 -4.97 -8.44 -9.02
N TYR A 237 -5.45 -9.18 -10.01
CA TYR A 237 -4.91 -10.49 -10.34
C TYR A 237 -4.98 -10.83 -11.83
N PHE A 238 -4.23 -11.85 -12.25
CA PHE A 238 -4.45 -12.58 -13.49
C PHE A 238 -4.14 -14.07 -13.28
N VAL A 239 -4.68 -14.90 -14.16
CA VAL A 239 -4.42 -16.34 -14.21
C VAL A 239 -3.28 -16.61 -15.20
N ALA A 240 -2.35 -17.50 -14.82
CA ALA A 240 -1.20 -17.89 -15.62
C ALA A 240 -1.07 -19.42 -15.68
N ASN A 241 -0.22 -19.88 -16.60
CA ASN A 241 0.05 -21.29 -16.84
C ASN A 241 -1.20 -22.13 -17.16
N ALA A 242 -2.08 -21.58 -18.01
CA ALA A 242 -3.26 -22.27 -18.53
C ALA A 242 -3.27 -22.21 -20.06
N LEU A 243 -3.42 -23.35 -20.75
CA LEU A 243 -3.51 -23.39 -22.21
C LEU A 243 -4.70 -22.59 -22.74
N GLU A 244 -5.78 -22.51 -21.95
CA GLU A 244 -6.97 -21.72 -22.26
C GLU A 244 -6.73 -20.21 -22.22
N GLU A 245 -5.62 -19.77 -21.63
CA GLU A 245 -5.17 -18.38 -21.63
C GLU A 245 -4.13 -18.07 -22.71
N LEU A 246 -3.60 -19.07 -23.43
CA LEU A 246 -2.65 -18.88 -24.53
C LEU A 246 -3.36 -18.28 -25.77
N ASN A 247 -3.46 -16.95 -25.83
CA ASN A 247 -4.32 -16.26 -26.80
C ASN A 247 -3.64 -15.11 -27.57
N ALA A 248 -2.38 -14.80 -27.28
CA ALA A 248 -1.62 -13.79 -28.00
C ALA A 248 -0.17 -14.21 -28.33
N PRO A 249 0.43 -13.67 -29.42
CA PRO A 249 1.84 -13.88 -29.71
C PRO A 249 2.78 -13.46 -28.58
N GLY A 250 3.70 -14.34 -28.23
CA GLY A 250 4.70 -14.22 -27.17
C GLY A 250 4.30 -14.83 -25.83
N GLU A 251 3.10 -15.42 -25.73
CA GLU A 251 2.67 -16.17 -24.56
C GLU A 251 3.12 -17.64 -24.64
N TRP A 252 3.21 -18.28 -23.48
CA TRP A 252 3.56 -19.69 -23.35
C TRP A 252 2.85 -20.31 -22.14
N ALA A 253 2.72 -21.64 -22.14
CA ALA A 253 2.21 -22.43 -21.02
C ALA A 253 2.97 -23.77 -20.93
N LEU A 254 3.25 -24.22 -19.71
CA LEU A 254 3.94 -25.48 -19.43
C LEU A 254 2.97 -26.49 -18.84
N ASP A 255 2.70 -27.56 -19.57
CA ASP A 255 2.08 -28.75 -19.02
C ASP A 255 3.16 -29.61 -18.36
N ALA A 256 3.37 -29.40 -17.06
CA ALA A 256 4.37 -30.11 -16.29
C ALA A 256 4.10 -31.62 -16.18
N ALA A 257 2.85 -32.08 -16.34
CA ALA A 257 2.51 -33.50 -16.26
C ALA A 257 3.01 -34.26 -17.50
N SER A 258 2.91 -33.66 -18.68
CA SER A 258 3.45 -34.22 -19.92
C SER A 258 4.88 -33.78 -20.24
N GLY A 259 5.38 -32.74 -19.55
CA GLY A 259 6.68 -32.12 -19.87
C GLY A 259 6.66 -31.30 -21.16
N THR A 260 5.48 -30.84 -21.60
CA THR A 260 5.31 -30.13 -22.88
C THR A 260 5.19 -28.62 -22.68
N LEU A 261 6.06 -27.85 -23.34
CA LEU A 261 5.97 -26.40 -23.42
C LEU A 261 5.23 -25.97 -24.69
N TYR A 262 4.12 -25.26 -24.52
CA TYR A 262 3.36 -24.64 -25.61
C TYR A 262 3.73 -23.18 -25.71
N HIS A 263 4.06 -22.68 -26.90
CA HIS A 263 4.47 -21.29 -27.13
C HIS A 263 3.80 -20.74 -28.39
N TRP A 264 3.22 -19.54 -28.29
CA TRP A 264 2.72 -18.81 -29.44
C TRP A 264 3.81 -17.84 -29.94
N PRO A 265 4.49 -18.10 -31.06
CA PRO A 265 5.63 -17.29 -31.46
C PRO A 265 5.26 -15.87 -31.91
N ARG A 266 6.10 -14.88 -31.54
CA ARG A 266 5.98 -13.49 -32.02
C ARG A 266 6.40 -13.32 -33.48
N VAL A 267 7.33 -14.16 -33.92
CA VAL A 267 7.91 -14.10 -35.27
C VAL A 267 7.98 -15.51 -35.86
N PRO A 268 7.84 -15.66 -37.19
CA PRO A 268 8.09 -16.94 -37.84
C PRO A 268 9.52 -17.44 -37.61
N ASN A 269 9.71 -18.76 -37.54
CA ASN A 269 11.00 -19.43 -37.36
C ASN A 269 11.78 -19.03 -36.09
N PHE A 270 11.07 -18.74 -34.98
CA PHE A 270 11.68 -18.32 -33.70
C PHE A 270 12.70 -19.33 -33.15
N GLU A 271 12.55 -20.61 -33.48
CA GLU A 271 13.44 -21.69 -33.08
C GLU A 271 14.88 -21.50 -33.57
N ARG A 272 15.07 -20.76 -34.68
CA ARG A 272 16.40 -20.42 -35.19
C ARG A 272 17.14 -19.40 -34.31
N LEU A 273 16.43 -18.68 -33.44
CA LEU A 273 17.00 -17.71 -32.51
C LEU A 273 17.49 -18.37 -31.21
N GLY A 274 17.16 -19.65 -31.00
CA GLY A 274 17.41 -20.38 -29.75
C GLY A 274 16.32 -20.13 -28.70
N VAL A 275 16.02 -21.16 -27.93
CA VAL A 275 15.06 -21.12 -26.81
C VAL A 275 15.80 -21.52 -25.55
N VAL A 276 15.77 -20.67 -24.53
CA VAL A 276 16.43 -20.90 -23.24
C VAL A 276 15.39 -21.13 -22.16
N ALA A 277 15.56 -22.22 -21.41
CA ALA A 277 14.83 -22.48 -20.17
C ALA A 277 15.84 -22.49 -19.03
N ALA A 278 15.71 -21.56 -18.09
CA ALA A 278 16.62 -21.44 -16.96
C ALA A 278 16.39 -22.57 -15.93
N LEU A 279 17.48 -23.15 -15.41
CA LEU A 279 17.43 -24.24 -14.43
C LEU A 279 18.02 -23.85 -13.07
N LEU A 280 19.09 -23.07 -13.06
CA LEU A 280 19.79 -22.68 -11.84
C LEU A 280 19.20 -21.38 -11.28
N ASP A 281 18.97 -21.34 -9.97
CA ASP A 281 18.51 -20.14 -9.26
C ASP A 281 19.66 -19.16 -8.92
N ARG A 282 20.90 -19.66 -8.92
CA ARG A 282 22.13 -18.92 -8.59
C ARG A 282 23.31 -19.42 -9.43
N LEU A 283 24.29 -18.55 -9.68
CA LEU A 283 25.46 -18.86 -10.50
C LEU A 283 26.75 -18.90 -9.68
N ILE A 284 26.91 -17.98 -8.73
CA ILE A 284 28.09 -17.90 -7.86
C ILE A 284 27.65 -17.76 -6.41
N GLU A 285 28.27 -18.53 -5.52
CA GLU A 285 27.96 -18.51 -4.10
C GLU A 285 29.26 -18.46 -3.27
N PHE A 286 29.42 -17.40 -2.49
CA PHE A 286 30.49 -17.24 -1.52
C PHE A 286 29.98 -17.80 -0.19
N LYS A 287 30.63 -18.85 0.31
CA LYS A 287 30.23 -19.57 1.52
C LYS A 287 31.23 -19.37 2.65
N GLY A 288 31.13 -18.25 3.34
CA GLY A 288 31.81 -18.00 4.62
C GLY A 288 30.88 -18.20 5.83
N ASP A 289 31.50 -18.20 7.01
CA ASP A 289 30.87 -18.17 8.34
C ASP A 289 31.55 -17.09 9.19
N ALA A 290 30.97 -15.88 9.16
CA ALA A 290 31.48 -14.72 9.88
C ALA A 290 31.59 -14.95 11.39
N ALA A 291 30.66 -15.72 11.98
CA ALA A 291 30.62 -15.99 13.41
C ALA A 291 31.80 -16.88 13.86
N LYS A 292 32.31 -17.72 12.96
CA LYS A 292 33.52 -18.53 13.17
C LYS A 292 34.80 -17.90 12.62
N ASN A 293 34.74 -16.64 12.17
CA ASN A 293 35.86 -15.96 11.51
C ASN A 293 36.38 -16.68 10.26
N GLN A 294 35.49 -17.37 9.53
CA GLN A 294 35.78 -18.07 8.28
C GLN A 294 35.25 -17.24 7.11
N TRP A 295 36.09 -16.39 6.53
CA TRP A 295 35.64 -15.43 5.52
C TRP A 295 35.92 -15.94 4.11
N VAL A 296 35.03 -15.60 3.17
CA VAL A 296 35.44 -15.41 1.77
C VAL A 296 35.90 -13.97 1.64
N GLU A 297 37.16 -13.74 1.28
CA GLU A 297 37.71 -12.39 1.30
C GLU A 297 38.52 -12.02 0.07
N GLU A 298 38.50 -10.74 -0.28
CA GLU A 298 39.35 -10.14 -1.32
C GLU A 298 39.17 -10.73 -2.72
N VAL A 299 37.97 -11.27 -2.99
CA VAL A 299 37.59 -11.77 -4.31
C VAL A 299 36.99 -10.65 -5.16
N THR A 300 37.51 -10.48 -6.37
CA THR A 300 36.95 -9.55 -7.36
C THR A 300 36.34 -10.30 -8.54
N ILE A 301 35.07 -10.02 -8.84
CA ILE A 301 34.36 -10.50 -10.03
C ILE A 301 34.15 -9.31 -10.96
N LYS A 302 34.77 -9.36 -12.14
CA LYS A 302 34.85 -8.21 -13.04
C LYS A 302 34.65 -8.56 -14.50
N GLY A 303 33.81 -7.77 -15.18
CA GLY A 303 33.69 -7.80 -16.64
C GLY A 303 32.94 -9.01 -17.20
N PHE A 304 32.16 -9.71 -16.36
CA PHE A 304 31.34 -10.85 -16.78
C PHE A 304 29.90 -10.43 -17.11
N GLN A 305 29.24 -11.24 -17.93
CA GLN A 305 27.78 -11.25 -18.04
C GLN A 305 27.23 -12.46 -17.28
N PHE A 306 26.22 -12.20 -16.44
CA PHE A 306 25.42 -13.20 -15.74
C PHE A 306 24.00 -13.16 -16.31
N SER A 307 23.51 -14.28 -16.83
CA SER A 307 22.17 -14.35 -17.39
C SER A 307 21.47 -15.67 -17.13
N ASP A 308 20.15 -15.67 -17.35
CA ASP A 308 19.29 -16.84 -17.46
C ASP A 308 19.25 -17.71 -16.20
N THR A 309 18.93 -17.09 -15.06
CA THR A 309 18.62 -17.81 -13.82
C THR A 309 17.13 -18.02 -13.64
N ALA A 310 16.75 -19.13 -13.01
CA ALA A 310 15.40 -19.38 -12.56
C ALA A 310 15.10 -18.57 -11.29
N TYR A 311 13.86 -18.62 -10.83
CA TYR A 311 13.47 -18.17 -9.50
C TYR A 311 12.80 -19.31 -8.75
N THR A 312 12.89 -19.25 -7.43
CA THR A 312 12.21 -20.16 -6.52
C THR A 312 11.02 -19.45 -5.87
N ARG A 313 10.14 -20.23 -5.26
CA ARG A 313 9.09 -19.67 -4.42
C ARG A 313 9.74 -19.04 -3.17
N PRO A 314 9.50 -17.76 -2.88
CA PRO A 314 10.12 -17.11 -1.73
C PRO A 314 9.51 -17.60 -0.41
N ALA A 315 10.30 -17.50 0.67
CA ALA A 315 9.82 -17.74 2.03
C ALA A 315 8.83 -16.67 2.50
N SER A 316 9.03 -15.42 2.05
CA SER A 316 8.10 -14.29 2.24
C SER A 316 8.01 -13.48 0.95
N VAL A 317 6.80 -13.08 0.58
CA VAL A 317 6.54 -12.20 -0.58
C VAL A 317 7.07 -10.78 -0.36
N LEU A 318 7.40 -10.43 0.88
CA LEU A 318 7.98 -9.13 1.27
C LEU A 318 9.51 -9.11 1.20
N SER A 319 10.15 -10.27 1.01
CA SER A 319 11.60 -10.38 0.88
C SER A 319 11.99 -11.59 0.02
N PRO A 320 11.52 -11.67 -1.24
CA PRO A 320 12.10 -12.62 -2.18
C PRO A 320 13.60 -12.32 -2.30
N ALA A 321 14.45 -13.36 -2.36
CA ALA A 321 15.89 -13.19 -2.15
C ALA A 321 16.74 -14.18 -2.94
N ASP A 322 16.24 -14.69 -4.06
CA ASP A 322 17.13 -15.37 -5.01
C ASP A 322 18.06 -14.34 -5.63
N ALA A 323 19.23 -14.76 -6.11
CA ALA A 323 20.17 -13.88 -6.79
C ALA A 323 21.16 -14.66 -7.67
N ALA A 324 21.73 -14.01 -8.68
CA ALA A 324 22.80 -14.63 -9.47
C ALA A 324 24.10 -14.83 -8.65
N ILE A 325 24.44 -13.87 -7.78
CA ILE A 325 25.62 -13.94 -6.91
C ILE A 325 25.22 -13.79 -5.45
N TRP A 326 25.63 -14.73 -4.60
CA TRP A 326 25.30 -14.78 -3.17
C TRP A 326 26.57 -14.57 -2.34
N LEU A 327 26.57 -13.57 -1.46
CA LEU A 327 27.65 -13.27 -0.53
C LEU A 327 27.21 -13.59 0.91
N THR A 328 27.68 -14.72 1.44
CA THR A 328 27.46 -15.10 2.84
C THR A 328 28.79 -15.16 3.56
N GLY A 329 28.94 -14.44 4.68
CA GLY A 329 30.22 -14.36 5.40
C GLY A 329 31.39 -13.86 4.54
N ALA A 330 31.13 -12.90 3.63
CA ALA A 330 32.11 -12.36 2.71
C ALA A 330 32.61 -10.98 3.16
N ARG A 331 33.90 -10.67 2.98
CA ARG A 331 34.42 -9.33 3.27
C ARG A 331 35.41 -8.82 2.23
N ARG A 332 35.43 -7.50 2.01
CA ARG A 332 36.35 -6.85 1.05
C ARG A 332 36.27 -7.46 -0.36
N CYS A 333 35.11 -8.00 -0.74
CA CYS A 333 34.87 -8.54 -2.07
C CYS A 333 34.28 -7.46 -2.98
N VAL A 334 34.58 -7.54 -4.27
CA VAL A 334 34.20 -6.52 -5.25
C VAL A 334 33.50 -7.17 -6.44
N ILE A 335 32.26 -6.75 -6.69
CA ILE A 335 31.49 -7.12 -7.89
C ILE A 335 31.43 -5.88 -8.77
N GLU A 336 32.27 -5.81 -9.81
CA GLU A 336 32.46 -4.59 -10.58
C GLU A 336 32.34 -4.75 -12.10
N ARG A 337 31.70 -3.76 -12.75
CA ARG A 337 31.62 -3.68 -14.22
C ARG A 337 31.08 -4.95 -14.89
N ASN A 338 30.16 -5.64 -14.21
CA ASN A 338 29.47 -6.81 -14.75
C ASN A 338 28.13 -6.39 -15.39
N GLN A 339 27.58 -7.29 -16.19
CA GLN A 339 26.22 -7.20 -16.72
C GLN A 339 25.36 -8.32 -16.10
N PHE A 340 24.18 -7.97 -15.61
CA PHE A 340 23.19 -8.91 -15.10
C PHE A 340 21.93 -8.75 -15.94
N VAL A 341 21.55 -9.79 -16.68
CA VAL A 341 20.51 -9.74 -17.71
C VAL A 341 19.60 -10.96 -17.60
N ASN A 342 18.28 -10.80 -17.70
CA ASN A 342 17.32 -11.92 -17.73
C ASN A 342 17.48 -12.90 -16.56
N LEU A 343 17.52 -12.39 -15.33
CA LEU A 343 17.62 -13.20 -14.13
C LEU A 343 16.24 -13.46 -13.53
N GLY A 344 16.02 -14.62 -12.91
CA GLY A 344 14.80 -14.86 -12.12
C GLY A 344 14.84 -14.18 -10.74
N GLY A 345 16.03 -14.09 -10.16
CA GLY A 345 16.29 -13.46 -8.86
C GLY A 345 16.80 -12.01 -8.94
N HIS A 346 17.50 -11.59 -7.89
CA HIS A 346 18.29 -10.36 -7.82
C HIS A 346 19.59 -10.50 -8.62
N ALA A 347 20.30 -9.39 -8.86
CA ALA A 347 21.69 -9.49 -9.31
C ALA A 347 22.61 -10.02 -8.19
N VAL A 348 22.53 -9.40 -7.00
CA VAL A 348 23.39 -9.75 -5.86
C VAL A 348 22.59 -9.83 -4.56
N ARG A 349 22.84 -10.87 -3.77
CA ARG A 349 22.39 -11.02 -2.38
C ARG A 349 23.60 -10.94 -1.44
N ILE A 350 23.47 -10.21 -0.34
CA ILE A 350 24.51 -10.08 0.70
C ILE A 350 23.89 -10.38 2.06
N GLU A 351 24.50 -11.30 2.82
CA GLU A 351 23.97 -11.76 4.11
C GLU A 351 25.07 -12.35 5.02
N GLY A 352 24.66 -12.90 6.17
CA GLY A 352 25.52 -13.74 7.00
C GLY A 352 26.72 -13.00 7.60
N GLY A 353 26.51 -11.74 8.02
CA GLY A 353 27.55 -10.89 8.60
C GLY A 353 28.57 -10.36 7.61
N SER A 354 28.31 -10.47 6.30
CA SER A 354 29.17 -9.94 5.25
C SER A 354 29.44 -8.43 5.43
N THR A 355 30.67 -7.98 5.23
CA THR A 355 31.08 -6.61 5.55
C THR A 355 32.06 -6.00 4.54
N ALA A 356 32.01 -4.70 4.33
CA ALA A 356 32.94 -3.97 3.48
C ALA A 356 33.03 -4.52 2.05
N ASN A 357 31.91 -4.93 1.47
CA ASN A 357 31.83 -5.39 0.08
C ASN A 357 31.40 -4.25 -0.84
N GLU A 358 31.80 -4.33 -2.11
CA GLU A 358 31.55 -3.29 -3.10
C GLU A 358 30.81 -3.85 -4.32
N ILE A 359 29.63 -3.30 -4.64
CA ILE A 359 28.87 -3.60 -5.85
C ILE A 359 28.87 -2.36 -6.73
N VAL A 360 29.79 -2.29 -7.70
CA VAL A 360 30.18 -1.01 -8.31
C VAL A 360 30.23 -1.03 -9.84
N GLY A 361 29.58 -0.06 -10.49
CA GLY A 361 29.70 0.12 -11.94
C GLY A 361 29.05 -0.98 -12.77
N ASN A 362 28.10 -1.74 -12.21
CA ASN A 362 27.42 -2.83 -12.92
C ASN A 362 26.20 -2.30 -13.71
N HIS A 363 25.82 -3.03 -14.75
CA HIS A 363 24.56 -2.85 -15.45
C HIS A 363 23.63 -4.02 -15.11
N ILE A 364 22.46 -3.72 -14.52
CA ILE A 364 21.48 -4.71 -14.07
C ILE A 364 20.16 -4.42 -14.77
N VAL A 365 19.68 -5.36 -15.57
CA VAL A 365 18.55 -5.10 -16.45
C VAL A 365 17.67 -6.32 -16.66
N ASP A 366 16.35 -6.12 -16.68
CA ASP A 366 15.35 -7.18 -16.89
C ASP A 366 15.54 -8.37 -15.94
N VAL A 367 15.46 -8.10 -14.64
CA VAL A 367 15.61 -9.10 -13.57
C VAL A 367 14.29 -9.33 -12.83
N GLY A 368 14.03 -10.58 -12.43
CA GLY A 368 12.78 -11.04 -11.85
C GLY A 368 12.54 -10.54 -10.44
N GLN A 369 13.60 -10.29 -9.67
CA GLN A 369 13.55 -9.63 -8.37
C GLN A 369 14.29 -8.27 -8.45
N GLY A 370 15.10 -7.87 -7.46
CA GLY A 370 15.71 -6.54 -7.43
C GLY A 370 17.15 -6.44 -7.96
N GLY A 371 17.81 -5.31 -7.71
CA GLY A 371 19.24 -5.15 -8.01
C GLY A 371 20.11 -5.84 -6.96
N VAL A 372 20.20 -5.22 -5.78
CA VAL A 372 20.97 -5.73 -4.63
C VAL A 372 20.07 -5.86 -3.41
N ILE A 373 20.07 -7.03 -2.78
CA ILE A 373 19.37 -7.26 -1.50
C ILE A 373 20.37 -7.56 -0.39
N LEU A 374 20.19 -6.92 0.76
CA LEU A 374 20.97 -7.13 1.98
C LEU A 374 20.05 -7.65 3.07
N LEU A 375 20.39 -8.81 3.64
CA LEU A 375 19.55 -9.50 4.61
C LEU A 375 20.35 -9.82 5.88
N GLY A 376 19.79 -9.48 7.04
CA GLY A 376 20.28 -9.98 8.30
C GLY A 376 19.47 -9.50 9.49
N ASP A 377 19.89 -9.94 10.66
CA ASP A 377 19.34 -9.55 11.95
C ASP A 377 20.43 -8.90 12.83
N ALA A 378 20.13 -8.68 14.11
CA ALA A 378 21.05 -8.04 15.04
C ALA A 378 22.43 -8.72 15.07
N ALA A 379 22.49 -10.04 14.90
CA ALA A 379 23.73 -10.81 14.89
C ALA A 379 24.40 -10.87 13.51
N THR A 380 23.60 -10.98 12.44
CA THR A 380 24.07 -11.34 11.08
C THR A 380 23.92 -10.24 10.05
N GLN A 381 23.50 -9.03 10.46
CA GLN A 381 23.36 -7.87 9.57
C GLN A 381 24.62 -7.65 8.72
N PRO A 382 24.47 -7.49 7.39
CA PRO A 382 25.52 -6.96 6.55
C PRO A 382 25.92 -5.55 6.97
N ARG A 383 27.20 -5.23 6.83
CA ARG A 383 27.74 -3.93 7.24
C ARG A 383 28.58 -3.27 6.15
N ASP A 384 28.62 -1.95 6.17
CA ASP A 384 29.61 -1.13 5.45
C ASP A 384 29.71 -1.45 3.96
N THR A 385 28.61 -1.84 3.32
CA THR A 385 28.58 -2.20 1.90
C THR A 385 28.44 -0.95 1.04
N LEU A 386 29.26 -0.83 -0.01
CA LEU A 386 29.16 0.23 -1.01
C LEU A 386 28.43 -0.29 -2.25
N ILE A 387 27.35 0.38 -2.64
CA ILE A 387 26.59 0.10 -3.86
C ILE A 387 26.61 1.39 -4.68
N ALA A 388 27.51 1.49 -5.65
CA ALA A 388 27.77 2.76 -6.32
C ALA A 388 27.95 2.70 -7.83
N GLY A 389 27.48 3.74 -8.53
CA GLY A 389 27.68 3.89 -9.97
C GLY A 389 27.03 2.78 -10.80
N ASN A 390 26.03 2.07 -10.28
CA ASN A 390 25.33 1.03 -11.02
C ASN A 390 24.18 1.62 -11.83
N TRP A 391 23.93 1.04 -13.00
CA TRP A 391 22.74 1.31 -13.80
C TRP A 391 21.77 0.14 -13.65
N MET A 392 20.60 0.41 -13.09
CA MET A 392 19.59 -0.61 -12.78
C MET A 392 18.29 -0.27 -13.47
N GLN A 393 17.79 -1.15 -14.34
CA GLN A 393 16.59 -0.88 -15.15
C GLN A 393 15.66 -2.08 -15.19
N ARG A 394 14.34 -1.83 -15.18
CA ARG A 394 13.32 -2.87 -15.44
C ARG A 394 13.46 -4.05 -14.49
N LEU A 395 13.47 -3.73 -13.20
CA LEU A 395 13.59 -4.74 -12.15
C LEU A 395 12.22 -5.28 -11.75
N GLY A 396 12.24 -6.35 -10.98
CA GLY A 396 11.08 -6.98 -10.36
C GLY A 396 10.11 -7.57 -11.36
N ARG A 397 10.62 -8.19 -12.44
CA ARG A 397 9.81 -8.77 -13.52
C ARG A 397 8.97 -9.99 -13.10
N VAL A 398 9.22 -10.56 -11.93
CA VAL A 398 8.50 -11.69 -11.35
C VAL A 398 7.87 -11.30 -10.01
N PHE A 399 8.66 -10.73 -9.10
CA PHE A 399 8.20 -10.25 -7.80
C PHE A 399 8.29 -8.73 -7.68
N ALA A 400 7.29 -8.13 -7.05
CA ALA A 400 7.02 -6.69 -7.06
C ALA A 400 7.43 -5.99 -5.77
N HIS A 401 7.66 -6.72 -4.66
CA HIS A 401 8.15 -6.14 -3.40
C HIS A 401 9.68 -6.05 -3.38
N VAL A 402 10.23 -5.44 -4.43
CA VAL A 402 11.68 -5.34 -4.68
C VAL A 402 12.01 -4.00 -5.34
N GLY A 403 13.29 -3.67 -5.41
CA GLY A 403 13.78 -2.39 -5.91
C GLY A 403 15.19 -2.48 -6.47
N GLY A 404 15.85 -1.33 -6.61
CA GLY A 404 17.28 -1.28 -6.94
C GLY A 404 18.13 -1.78 -5.78
N VAL A 405 17.93 -1.23 -4.58
CA VAL A 405 18.61 -1.66 -3.35
C VAL A 405 17.60 -1.86 -2.23
N TYR A 406 17.59 -3.06 -1.64
CA TYR A 406 16.70 -3.41 -0.54
C TYR A 406 17.49 -3.89 0.67
N CYS A 407 17.56 -3.07 1.71
CA CYS A 407 18.19 -3.39 2.99
C CYS A 407 17.14 -3.84 4.00
N LEU A 408 17.18 -5.11 4.39
CA LEU A 408 16.37 -5.68 5.47
C LEU A 408 17.31 -6.15 6.57
N GLY A 409 17.61 -5.24 7.50
CA GLY A 409 18.57 -5.46 8.57
C GLY A 409 20.02 -5.33 8.10
N ALA A 410 20.38 -4.18 7.55
CA ALA A 410 21.75 -3.86 7.15
C ALA A 410 22.17 -2.46 7.64
N THR A 411 23.43 -2.31 8.05
CA THR A 411 23.92 -1.08 8.71
C THR A 411 25.10 -0.47 7.97
N GLY A 412 25.18 0.87 7.94
CA GLY A 412 26.30 1.58 7.33
C GLY A 412 26.39 1.41 5.80
N THR A 413 25.33 0.93 5.15
CA THR A 413 25.29 0.74 3.69
C THR A 413 25.28 2.10 2.99
N GLN A 414 26.09 2.22 1.95
CA GLN A 414 26.23 3.43 1.15
C GLN A 414 25.72 3.17 -0.27
N VAL A 415 24.57 3.75 -0.60
CA VAL A 415 23.95 3.67 -1.93
C VAL A 415 24.18 4.99 -2.65
N ARG A 416 25.14 5.03 -3.59
CA ARG A 416 25.68 6.31 -4.12
C ARG A 416 25.74 6.38 -5.64
N HIS A 417 25.33 7.49 -6.24
CA HIS A 417 25.51 7.73 -7.69
C HIS A 417 24.93 6.65 -8.61
N ASN A 418 23.92 5.90 -8.17
CA ASN A 418 23.26 4.92 -9.03
C ASN A 418 22.22 5.60 -9.91
N ARG A 419 21.95 5.01 -11.08
CA ARG A 419 20.76 5.32 -11.89
C ARG A 419 19.80 4.14 -11.80
N ILE A 420 18.62 4.35 -11.21
CA ILE A 420 17.63 3.29 -10.95
C ILE A 420 16.32 3.67 -11.62
N GLU A 421 15.88 2.84 -12.56
CA GLU A 421 14.75 3.16 -13.42
C GLU A 421 13.78 2.00 -13.58
N GLN A 422 12.49 2.31 -13.63
CA GLN A 422 11.44 1.36 -13.93
C GLN A 422 11.41 0.18 -12.94
N VAL A 423 11.07 0.48 -11.69
CA VAL A 423 11.03 -0.48 -10.57
C VAL A 423 9.62 -0.60 -9.98
N PRO A 424 9.21 -1.78 -9.50
CA PRO A 424 7.82 -2.03 -9.08
C PRO A 424 7.45 -1.39 -7.74
N ARG A 425 8.43 -1.20 -6.84
CA ARG A 425 8.31 -0.57 -5.51
C ARG A 425 9.39 0.52 -5.35
N ALA A 426 9.87 0.78 -4.13
CA ALA A 426 10.92 1.74 -3.85
C ALA A 426 12.19 1.37 -4.59
N ALA A 427 12.88 2.37 -5.15
CA ALA A 427 14.17 2.16 -5.77
C ALA A 427 15.24 1.84 -4.70
N ILE A 428 15.16 2.48 -3.54
CA ILE A 428 16.04 2.25 -2.39
C ILE A 428 15.18 2.11 -1.13
N ALA A 429 15.40 1.05 -0.36
CA ALA A 429 14.65 0.79 0.87
C ALA A 429 15.57 0.45 2.04
N PHE A 430 15.40 1.15 3.18
CA PHE A 430 16.05 0.84 4.46
C PHE A 430 15.00 0.38 5.48
N GLN A 431 14.93 -0.92 5.72
CA GLN A 431 13.83 -1.53 6.46
C GLN A 431 14.26 -1.93 7.87
N SER A 432 13.68 -1.29 8.88
CA SER A 432 13.77 -1.72 10.28
C SER A 432 12.41 -2.23 10.76
N VAL A 433 12.25 -3.55 10.81
CA VAL A 433 10.96 -4.22 11.02
C VAL A 433 10.65 -4.46 12.49
N ASP A 434 11.62 -4.90 13.27
CA ASP A 434 11.46 -5.22 14.68
C ASP A 434 12.76 -4.97 15.45
N ALA A 435 12.79 -5.32 16.74
CA ALA A 435 13.98 -5.14 17.56
C ALA A 435 15.20 -5.96 17.08
N ARG A 436 15.01 -6.97 16.20
CA ARG A 436 16.09 -7.82 15.68
C ARG A 436 16.51 -7.41 14.27
N THR A 437 15.61 -6.87 13.47
CA THR A 437 15.87 -6.53 12.06
C THR A 437 15.91 -5.02 11.91
N GLN A 438 17.12 -4.45 11.95
CA GLN A 438 17.34 -3.01 12.02
C GLN A 438 18.27 -2.53 10.91
N SER A 439 17.85 -1.52 10.17
CA SER A 439 18.66 -0.89 9.13
C SER A 439 19.05 0.53 9.54
N HIS A 440 20.24 0.69 10.13
CA HIS A 440 20.70 1.95 10.74
C HIS A 440 21.92 2.54 10.05
N GLY A 441 22.08 3.86 10.14
CA GLY A 441 23.25 4.58 9.62
C GLY A 441 23.47 4.42 8.11
N ASN A 442 22.45 4.01 7.35
CA ASN A 442 22.54 3.85 5.92
C ASN A 442 22.39 5.19 5.21
N THR A 443 23.06 5.34 4.07
CA THR A 443 23.04 6.58 3.28
C THR A 443 22.61 6.29 1.86
N ALA A 444 21.56 6.99 1.40
CA ALA A 444 21.21 7.11 -0.01
C ALA A 444 21.63 8.51 -0.49
N GLU A 445 22.66 8.60 -1.34
CA GLU A 445 23.14 9.88 -1.84
C GLU A 445 23.42 9.94 -3.34
N PHE A 446 23.12 11.09 -3.95
CA PHE A 446 23.41 11.33 -5.36
C PHE A 446 22.80 10.30 -6.32
N ASN A 447 21.74 9.58 -5.94
CA ASN A 447 21.09 8.63 -6.85
C ASN A 447 20.11 9.35 -7.77
N ASP A 448 20.01 8.89 -9.01
CA ASP A 448 19.03 9.31 -10.01
C ASP A 448 17.96 8.23 -10.15
N ILE A 449 16.74 8.50 -9.68
CA ILE A 449 15.63 7.57 -9.64
C ILE A 449 14.52 8.08 -10.57
N GLN A 450 14.08 7.24 -11.50
CA GLN A 450 12.98 7.57 -12.42
C GLN A 450 12.00 6.40 -12.52
N HIS A 451 10.69 6.67 -12.49
CA HIS A 451 9.67 5.62 -12.66
C HIS A 451 9.76 4.52 -11.59
N ALA A 452 9.62 4.93 -10.31
CA ALA A 452 9.51 4.01 -9.19
C ALA A 452 8.04 3.72 -8.81
N CYS A 453 7.83 2.69 -8.00
CA CYS A 453 6.50 2.25 -7.56
C CYS A 453 5.55 1.90 -8.73
N MET A 454 6.05 1.33 -9.83
CA MET A 454 5.22 1.11 -11.03
C MET A 454 4.14 0.03 -10.86
N ALA A 455 4.23 -0.79 -9.81
CA ALA A 455 3.40 -1.97 -9.64
C ALA A 455 2.69 -2.07 -8.30
N THR A 456 3.11 -1.27 -7.32
CA THR A 456 2.68 -1.38 -5.92
C THR A 456 2.21 -0.03 -5.41
N THR A 457 1.56 -0.02 -4.24
CA THR A 457 1.17 1.20 -3.52
C THR A 457 1.78 1.22 -2.12
N GLY A 458 1.68 2.37 -1.43
CA GLY A 458 2.16 2.52 -0.05
C GLY A 458 3.68 2.44 0.07
N SER A 459 4.38 3.17 -0.80
CA SER A 459 5.85 3.25 -0.85
C SER A 459 6.26 4.59 -1.49
N GLY A 460 7.55 4.80 -1.76
CA GLY A 460 8.05 5.93 -2.52
C GLY A 460 9.36 5.61 -3.23
N GLY A 461 9.91 6.55 -3.99
CA GLY A 461 11.20 6.37 -4.68
C GLY A 461 12.33 5.95 -3.71
N ILE A 462 12.37 6.55 -2.52
CA ILE A 462 13.20 6.08 -1.40
C ILE A 462 12.29 5.84 -0.18
N GLU A 463 12.42 4.68 0.46
CA GLU A 463 11.59 4.27 1.59
C GLU A 463 12.46 3.95 2.83
N VAL A 464 12.04 4.42 4.00
CA VAL A 464 12.63 4.04 5.29
C VAL A 464 11.52 3.53 6.20
N LEU A 465 11.69 2.34 6.78
CA LEU A 465 10.75 1.78 7.76
C LEU A 465 11.37 1.78 9.16
N GLY A 466 10.60 2.18 10.17
CA GLY A 466 11.06 2.30 11.56
C GLY A 466 10.15 1.61 12.58
N ARG A 467 9.56 0.46 12.27
CA ARG A 467 8.56 -0.21 13.14
C ARG A 467 9.06 -0.54 14.56
N HIS A 468 10.37 -0.70 14.73
CA HIS A 468 11.05 -0.83 16.02
C HIS A 468 11.08 0.46 16.88
N LYS A 469 10.62 1.60 16.36
CA LYS A 469 10.43 2.88 17.08
C LYS A 469 11.70 3.49 17.70
N ALA A 470 12.84 3.40 16.99
CA ALA A 470 14.09 4.04 17.38
C ALA A 470 14.65 4.95 16.27
N ASP A 471 15.52 5.87 16.68
CA ASP A 471 16.23 6.76 15.77
C ASP A 471 17.23 5.95 14.94
N THR A 472 17.02 5.94 13.62
CA THR A 472 17.78 5.07 12.71
C THR A 472 19.10 5.67 12.24
N GLY A 473 19.25 7.00 12.32
CA GLY A 473 20.41 7.71 11.78
C GLY A 473 20.57 7.58 10.26
N ASN A 474 19.55 7.12 9.54
CA ASN A 474 19.59 7.00 8.09
C ASN A 474 19.61 8.39 7.42
N ILE A 475 20.31 8.50 6.29
CA ILE A 475 20.49 9.75 5.55
C ILE A 475 20.01 9.58 4.11
N ILE A 476 19.16 10.50 3.65
CA ILE A 476 18.68 10.62 2.27
C ILE A 476 19.09 12.01 1.78
N GLN A 477 20.13 12.09 0.93
CA GLN A 477 20.66 13.38 0.52
C GLN A 477 21.01 13.50 -0.96
N HIS A 478 20.77 14.66 -1.56
CA HIS A 478 21.21 14.97 -2.92
C HIS A 478 20.74 13.98 -3.99
N ASN A 479 19.61 13.29 -3.78
CA ASN A 479 19.02 12.41 -4.77
C ASN A 479 18.09 13.19 -5.70
N ARG A 480 17.93 12.71 -6.94
CA ARG A 480 16.85 13.10 -7.84
C ARG A 480 15.85 11.96 -7.95
N ILE A 481 14.58 12.25 -7.66
CA ILE A 481 13.48 11.28 -7.72
C ILE A 481 12.39 11.88 -8.59
N LEU A 482 12.21 11.32 -9.78
CA LEU A 482 11.20 11.76 -10.74
C LEU A 482 10.19 10.64 -11.00
N ASP A 483 8.92 11.01 -11.09
CA ASP A 483 7.86 10.16 -11.63
C ASP A 483 7.63 8.87 -10.83
N THR A 484 7.18 8.97 -9.58
CA THR A 484 6.64 7.79 -8.90
C THR A 484 5.21 7.55 -9.35
N THR A 485 4.82 6.30 -9.60
CA THR A 485 3.53 6.00 -10.25
C THR A 485 2.48 5.52 -9.26
N GLY A 486 2.75 4.43 -8.55
CA GLY A 486 1.82 3.83 -7.62
C GLY A 486 0.58 3.19 -8.28
N LEU A 487 0.22 1.97 -7.83
CA LEU A 487 -0.89 1.20 -8.41
C LEU A 487 -1.78 0.58 -7.32
N GLY A 488 -3.09 0.86 -7.38
CA GLY A 488 -4.11 0.29 -6.48
C GLY A 488 -5.33 -0.23 -7.23
N GLY A 489 -6.31 -0.75 -6.50
CA GLY A 489 -7.61 -1.13 -7.03
C GLY A 489 -8.74 -0.70 -6.09
N THR A 490 -9.91 -0.43 -6.64
CA THR A 490 -11.13 -0.16 -5.88
C THR A 490 -11.93 -1.44 -5.66
N ASP A 491 -12.77 -1.45 -4.62
CA ASP A 491 -13.65 -2.59 -4.31
C ASP A 491 -14.63 -2.93 -5.45
N ASP A 492 -14.96 -1.96 -6.32
CA ASP A 492 -15.79 -2.13 -7.53
C ASP A 492 -15.00 -2.52 -8.78
N GLY A 493 -13.72 -2.89 -8.64
CA GLY A 493 -12.91 -3.48 -9.70
C GLY A 493 -12.34 -2.49 -10.70
N LYS A 494 -11.91 -1.30 -10.26
CA LYS A 494 -11.24 -0.31 -11.11
C LYS A 494 -9.79 -0.11 -10.71
N LEU A 495 -8.94 0.07 -11.72
CA LEU A 495 -7.53 0.41 -11.53
C LEU A 495 -7.40 1.84 -11.00
N LEU A 496 -6.61 2.02 -9.95
CA LEU A 496 -6.16 3.34 -9.49
C LEU A 496 -4.70 3.53 -9.92
N SER A 497 -4.46 4.46 -10.85
CA SER A 497 -3.11 4.84 -11.28
C SER A 497 -3.13 6.23 -11.92
N PRO A 498 -2.13 7.10 -11.66
CA PRO A 498 -1.13 6.96 -10.60
C PRO A 498 -1.78 7.06 -9.21
N HIS A 499 -1.31 6.29 -8.22
CA HIS A 499 -1.99 6.19 -6.91
C HIS A 499 -1.08 5.79 -5.74
N GLY A 500 -1.12 6.53 -4.64
CA GLY A 500 -0.61 6.06 -3.34
C GLY A 500 0.91 5.89 -3.22
N ALA A 501 1.68 6.44 -4.16
CA ALA A 501 3.15 6.49 -4.12
C ALA A 501 3.67 7.90 -3.80
N ALA A 502 4.68 7.97 -2.93
CA ALA A 502 5.38 9.21 -2.60
C ALA A 502 6.69 9.36 -3.38
N GLY A 503 7.35 10.50 -3.28
CA GLY A 503 8.74 10.63 -3.68
C GLY A 503 9.69 10.03 -2.64
N ILE A 504 9.60 10.53 -1.40
CA ILE A 504 10.29 9.98 -0.23
C ILE A 504 9.23 9.51 0.77
N TYR A 505 9.32 8.25 1.18
CA TYR A 505 8.37 7.63 2.11
C TYR A 505 9.08 7.27 3.41
N LEU A 506 8.93 8.12 4.43
CA LEU A 506 9.31 7.77 5.79
C LEU A 506 8.15 6.97 6.38
N GLY A 507 8.22 5.65 6.20
CA GLY A 507 7.22 4.68 6.59
C GLY A 507 7.11 4.52 8.10
N GLU A 508 6.28 3.56 8.52
CA GLU A 508 5.82 3.40 9.89
C GLU A 508 6.93 3.63 10.92
N PHE A 509 6.78 4.70 11.68
CA PHE A 509 7.62 5.11 12.79
C PHE A 509 9.10 5.36 12.46
N ALA A 510 9.44 5.58 11.19
CA ALA A 510 10.77 6.02 10.77
C ALA A 510 11.18 7.28 11.55
N SER A 511 12.29 7.17 12.28
CA SER A 511 12.73 8.21 13.22
C SER A 511 14.22 8.49 13.07
N GLY A 512 14.63 9.70 13.46
CA GLY A 512 16.03 10.14 13.38
C GLY A 512 16.59 10.17 11.95
N VAL A 513 15.73 10.29 10.93
CA VAL A 513 16.14 10.31 9.52
C VAL A 513 16.50 11.74 9.11
N THR A 514 17.63 11.91 8.42
CA THR A 514 17.99 13.17 7.77
C THR A 514 17.61 13.12 6.29
N VAL A 515 16.75 14.04 5.85
CA VAL A 515 16.33 14.19 4.46
C VAL A 515 16.75 15.57 3.97
N ARG A 516 17.80 15.66 3.15
CA ARG A 516 18.33 16.97 2.76
C ARG A 516 18.78 17.12 1.32
N GLY A 517 18.54 18.28 0.72
CA GLY A 517 19.12 18.60 -0.58
C GLY A 517 18.61 17.71 -1.72
N ASN A 518 17.43 17.09 -1.60
CA ASN A 518 16.88 16.21 -2.65
C ASN A 518 15.99 16.99 -3.62
N ILE A 519 15.95 16.54 -4.87
CA ILE A 519 15.00 17.00 -5.89
C ILE A 519 13.96 15.89 -6.08
N VAL A 520 12.70 16.20 -5.77
CA VAL A 520 11.60 15.24 -5.87
C VAL A 520 10.50 15.87 -6.72
N SER A 521 10.10 15.21 -7.80
CA SER A 521 9.03 15.70 -8.67
C SER A 521 8.06 14.62 -9.12
N ARG A 522 6.78 15.02 -9.29
CA ARG A 522 5.71 14.19 -9.86
C ARG A 522 5.48 12.89 -9.09
N ALA A 523 5.04 13.05 -7.84
CA ALA A 523 4.61 11.95 -6.98
C ALA A 523 3.11 12.06 -6.65
N PRO A 524 2.29 11.02 -6.88
CA PRO A 524 0.84 11.12 -6.75
C PRO A 524 0.36 11.35 -5.32
N LEU A 525 0.99 10.72 -4.33
CA LEU A 525 0.73 10.97 -2.92
C LEU A 525 1.50 12.18 -2.39
N GLY A 526 2.54 12.64 -3.09
CA GLY A 526 3.31 13.82 -2.72
C GLY A 526 4.80 13.58 -2.56
N GLY A 527 5.56 14.67 -2.47
CA GLY A 527 7.01 14.63 -2.42
C GLY A 527 7.55 13.92 -1.17
N LEU A 528 6.88 14.09 -0.03
CA LEU A 528 7.27 13.49 1.25
C LEU A 528 6.06 12.92 2.01
N VAL A 529 6.21 11.72 2.55
CA VAL A 529 5.29 11.13 3.53
C VAL A 529 6.03 10.90 4.84
N LEU A 530 5.39 11.31 5.94
CA LEU A 530 5.76 10.99 7.31
C LEU A 530 4.67 10.10 7.91
N TYR A 531 4.92 8.79 7.95
CA TYR A 531 4.00 7.82 8.54
C TYR A 531 4.34 7.60 10.02
N GLY A 532 3.94 8.58 10.82
CA GLY A 532 4.30 8.69 12.22
C GLY A 532 5.76 9.11 12.39
N GLY A 533 6.45 8.48 13.34
CA GLY A 533 7.88 8.67 13.54
C GLY A 533 8.25 10.04 14.14
N ARG A 534 9.49 10.16 14.61
CA ARG A 534 9.94 11.34 15.33
C ARG A 534 11.35 11.76 15.01
N ASN A 535 11.70 12.98 15.43
CA ASN A 535 13.06 13.51 15.30
C ASN A 535 13.60 13.45 13.86
N ASN A 536 12.73 13.51 12.84
CA ASN A 536 13.17 13.55 11.46
C ASN A 536 13.55 14.99 11.08
N HIS A 537 14.64 15.13 10.35
CA HIS A 537 15.23 16.40 9.93
C HIS A 537 15.10 16.57 8.42
N ILE A 538 14.12 17.37 7.99
CA ILE A 538 13.83 17.58 6.57
C ILE A 538 14.21 19.01 6.20
N GLU A 539 15.28 19.17 5.44
CA GLU A 539 15.76 20.50 5.07
C GLU A 539 16.30 20.63 3.65
N ASN A 540 16.20 21.82 3.07
CA ASN A 540 16.86 22.13 1.81
C ASN A 540 16.43 21.23 0.62
N ASN A 541 15.22 20.68 0.64
CA ASN A 541 14.71 19.85 -0.44
C ASN A 541 13.86 20.68 -1.41
N ILE A 542 13.84 20.27 -2.68
CA ILE A 542 12.88 20.73 -3.68
C ILE A 542 11.81 19.65 -3.81
N LEU A 543 10.59 19.95 -3.37
CA LEU A 543 9.43 19.08 -3.48
C LEU A 543 8.47 19.72 -4.48
N ALA A 544 8.44 19.15 -5.68
CA ALA A 544 7.75 19.72 -6.82
C ALA A 544 6.62 18.83 -7.34
N GLU A 545 5.53 19.44 -7.80
CA GLU A 545 4.44 18.77 -8.52
C GLU A 545 3.91 17.50 -7.82
N GLY A 546 3.78 17.53 -6.49
CA GLY A 546 3.01 16.52 -5.76
C GLY A 546 1.53 16.62 -6.13
N ALA A 547 0.91 15.52 -6.58
CA ALA A 547 -0.43 15.60 -7.18
C ALA A 547 -1.54 15.83 -6.14
N ALA A 548 -1.53 15.07 -5.04
CA ALA A 548 -2.50 15.23 -3.96
C ALA A 548 -2.06 16.25 -2.90
N GLN A 549 -0.77 16.25 -2.56
CA GLN A 549 -0.16 17.18 -1.61
C GLN A 549 1.36 17.25 -1.81
N GLN A 550 2.03 18.20 -1.16
CA GLN A 550 3.50 18.20 -1.11
C GLN A 550 4.06 17.38 0.06
N VAL A 551 3.44 17.49 1.24
CA VAL A 551 3.77 16.65 2.42
C VAL A 551 2.51 16.03 3.00
N LEU A 552 2.56 14.73 3.31
CA LEU A 552 1.54 14.03 4.07
C LEU A 552 2.05 13.64 5.46
N PHE A 553 1.33 14.07 6.49
CA PHE A 553 1.48 13.60 7.86
C PHE A 553 0.44 12.49 8.14
N ALA A 554 0.85 11.24 7.98
CA ALA A 554 0.03 10.07 8.32
C ALA A 554 0.36 9.63 9.75
N VAL A 555 -0.38 10.13 10.74
CA VAL A 555 0.02 10.06 12.16
C VAL A 555 -0.87 9.06 12.93
N PRO A 556 -0.60 7.75 12.91
CA PRO A 556 -1.54 6.76 13.44
C PRO A 556 -1.68 6.78 14.97
N ASP A 557 -0.68 7.26 15.70
CA ASP A 557 -0.64 7.22 17.17
C ASP A 557 0.11 8.45 17.75
N ASN A 558 0.25 8.51 19.07
CA ASN A 558 0.94 9.60 19.79
C ASN A 558 2.47 9.57 19.67
N PHE A 559 3.07 8.61 18.96
CA PHE A 559 4.52 8.50 18.83
C PHE A 559 5.11 9.58 17.91
N ALA A 560 4.32 10.12 16.98
CA ALA A 560 4.80 11.10 16.03
C ALA A 560 5.02 12.47 16.67
N GLU A 561 6.29 12.87 16.80
CA GLU A 561 6.66 14.13 17.45
C GLU A 561 7.97 14.71 16.91
N LYS A 562 8.20 16.01 17.12
CA LYS A 562 9.52 16.67 16.97
C LYS A 562 10.14 16.56 15.56
N ASN A 563 9.33 16.40 14.53
CA ASN A 563 9.81 16.45 13.15
C ASN A 563 10.04 17.91 12.74
N ARG A 564 11.03 18.16 11.89
CA ARG A 564 11.44 19.50 11.45
C ARG A 564 11.38 19.62 9.93
N LEU A 565 10.79 20.70 9.42
CA LEU A 565 10.70 21.00 7.98
C LEU A 565 11.21 22.42 7.71
N VAL A 566 12.48 22.56 7.33
CA VAL A 566 13.17 23.85 7.31
C VAL A 566 13.82 24.15 5.95
N ARG A 567 13.65 25.36 5.41
CA ARG A 567 14.29 25.80 4.16
C ARG A 567 14.03 24.86 2.98
N ASN A 568 12.84 24.32 2.84
CA ASN A 568 12.45 23.53 1.67
C ASN A 568 11.78 24.44 0.62
N ILE A 569 11.83 24.05 -0.65
CA ILE A 569 11.06 24.68 -1.73
C ILE A 569 9.91 23.76 -2.09
N PHE A 570 8.69 24.30 -2.00
CA PHE A 570 7.46 23.65 -2.43
C PHE A 570 6.97 24.32 -3.71
N PHE A 571 7.05 23.63 -4.83
CA PHE A 571 6.75 24.16 -6.17
C PHE A 571 5.69 23.33 -6.87
N PHE A 572 4.47 23.84 -7.03
CA PHE A 572 3.39 23.01 -7.57
C PHE A 572 2.33 23.83 -8.31
N SER A 573 1.55 23.15 -9.14
CA SER A 573 0.55 23.80 -10.01
C SER A 573 -0.88 23.27 -9.85
N GLY A 574 -1.04 22.13 -9.17
CA GLY A 574 -2.32 21.43 -9.03
C GLY A 574 -3.33 22.22 -8.17
N PRO A 575 -4.50 22.61 -8.71
CA PRO A 575 -5.45 23.47 -7.98
C PRO A 575 -6.12 22.78 -6.79
N GLN A 576 -6.06 21.45 -6.71
CA GLN A 576 -6.57 20.65 -5.60
C GLN A 576 -5.47 20.10 -4.69
N ALA A 577 -4.20 20.36 -5.01
CA ALA A 577 -3.08 19.87 -4.22
C ALA A 577 -2.96 20.68 -2.92
N ALA A 578 -2.80 19.99 -1.79
CA ALA A 578 -2.48 20.65 -0.52
C ALA A 578 -0.97 20.94 -0.42
N LEU A 579 -0.60 21.93 0.37
CA LEU A 579 0.80 22.08 0.81
C LEU A 579 1.10 20.95 1.82
N TYR A 580 0.32 20.93 2.89
CA TYR A 580 0.42 19.99 4.00
C TYR A 580 -0.92 19.29 4.20
N LYS A 581 -0.92 17.95 4.18
CA LYS A 581 -2.10 17.14 4.46
C LYS A 581 -1.87 16.28 5.69
N HIS A 582 -2.96 15.89 6.34
CA HIS A 582 -2.96 14.96 7.45
C HIS A 582 -4.03 13.89 7.22
N ALA A 583 -3.78 12.66 7.64
CA ALA A 583 -4.67 11.51 7.40
C ALA A 583 -5.61 11.18 8.58
N VAL A 584 -5.30 11.71 9.77
CA VAL A 584 -6.05 11.51 11.03
C VAL A 584 -6.24 12.86 11.73
N SER A 585 -6.70 12.92 12.98
CA SER A 585 -6.74 14.18 13.74
C SER A 585 -5.38 14.88 13.84
N TRP A 586 -5.32 16.16 13.46
CA TRP A 586 -4.10 16.98 13.53
C TRP A 586 -3.65 17.19 14.97
N ARG A 587 -2.33 17.13 15.21
CA ARG A 587 -1.73 17.42 16.52
C ARG A 587 -0.47 18.28 16.35
N PRO A 588 -0.32 19.39 17.10
CA PRO A 588 0.83 20.26 16.96
C PRO A 588 2.18 19.59 17.26
N GLN A 589 2.24 18.63 18.19
CA GLN A 589 3.50 18.02 18.66
C GLN A 589 4.26 17.26 17.56
N VAL A 590 3.57 16.87 16.48
CA VAL A 590 4.15 16.21 15.29
C VAL A 590 5.34 17.01 14.76
N LEU A 591 5.26 18.34 14.89
CA LEU A 591 6.24 19.29 14.39
C LEU A 591 6.84 20.07 15.55
N SER A 592 8.16 20.12 15.62
CA SER A 592 8.87 21.04 16.53
C SER A 592 9.28 22.33 15.84
N GLU A 593 9.48 22.29 14.51
CA GLU A 593 9.91 23.44 13.74
C GLU A 593 9.49 23.30 12.28
N VAL A 594 8.84 24.32 11.75
CA VAL A 594 8.64 24.49 10.31
C VAL A 594 8.95 25.94 9.99
N ASP A 595 9.96 26.21 9.17
CA ASP A 595 10.40 27.59 8.94
C ASP A 595 11.26 27.78 7.69
N GLY A 596 11.32 29.03 7.20
CA GLY A 596 12.22 29.47 6.14
C GLY A 596 11.98 28.81 4.79
N ASN A 597 10.81 28.18 4.60
CA ASN A 597 10.44 27.51 3.36
C ASN A 597 10.10 28.54 2.27
N ILE A 598 10.20 28.12 1.01
CA ILE A 598 9.71 28.86 -0.15
C ILE A 598 8.48 28.15 -0.68
N LEU A 599 7.37 28.87 -0.74
CA LEU A 599 6.11 28.37 -1.28
C LEU A 599 5.87 29.01 -2.64
N TRP A 600 5.64 28.18 -3.65
CA TRP A 600 5.23 28.67 -4.96
C TRP A 600 4.07 27.86 -5.51
N HIS A 601 3.07 28.58 -6.01
CA HIS A 601 1.96 28.00 -6.75
C HIS A 601 1.72 28.78 -8.04
N ALA A 602 1.35 28.08 -9.12
CA ALA A 602 1.10 28.68 -10.43
C ALA A 602 0.02 29.78 -10.42
N GLN A 603 -0.94 29.71 -9.50
CA GLN A 603 -2.00 30.71 -9.32
C GLN A 603 -1.60 31.90 -8.42
N GLY A 604 -0.34 31.94 -7.95
CA GLY A 604 0.19 33.02 -7.10
C GLY A 604 -0.28 32.98 -5.65
N GLY A 605 0.02 34.03 -4.90
CA GLY A 605 -0.19 34.09 -3.44
C GLY A 605 -1.66 33.99 -2.99
N GLY A 606 -2.61 34.36 -3.85
CA GLY A 606 -4.04 34.22 -3.57
C GLY A 606 -4.49 32.78 -3.32
N PHE A 607 -3.78 31.79 -3.88
CA PHE A 607 -4.02 30.37 -3.64
C PHE A 607 -3.90 30.02 -2.16
N PHE A 608 -2.81 30.41 -1.51
CA PHE A 608 -2.51 30.06 -0.12
C PHE A 608 -3.43 30.72 0.91
N ASN A 609 -4.05 31.85 0.55
CA ASN A 609 -4.95 32.59 1.44
C ASN A 609 -6.42 32.13 1.34
N ASN A 610 -6.82 31.48 0.25
CA ASN A 610 -8.21 31.11 -0.01
C ASN A 610 -8.45 29.60 -0.10
N ALA A 611 -7.40 28.80 -0.22
CA ALA A 611 -7.51 27.33 -0.29
C ALA A 611 -7.23 26.67 1.06
N VAL A 612 -7.84 25.50 1.30
CA VAL A 612 -7.51 24.63 2.44
C VAL A 612 -6.24 23.85 2.08
N VAL A 613 -5.08 24.44 2.37
CA VAL A 613 -3.76 23.92 1.97
C VAL A 613 -2.96 23.32 3.12
N THR A 614 -3.42 23.49 4.36
CA THR A 614 -2.79 22.94 5.57
C THR A 614 -3.82 22.18 6.42
N PRO A 615 -3.39 21.41 7.43
CA PRO A 615 -4.31 20.76 8.38
C PRO A 615 -5.28 21.72 9.10
N LEU A 616 -4.95 23.01 9.19
CA LEU A 616 -5.74 24.02 9.90
C LEU A 616 -6.49 24.98 8.96
N GLY A 617 -6.49 24.71 7.66
CA GLY A 617 -7.12 25.55 6.64
C GLY A 617 -6.12 26.24 5.74
N ASP A 618 -6.32 27.54 5.52
CA ASP A 618 -5.42 28.39 4.76
C ASP A 618 -4.05 28.57 5.45
N PHE A 619 -3.09 29.12 4.71
CA PHE A 619 -1.72 29.30 5.20
C PHE A 619 -1.63 30.32 6.35
N LYS A 620 -2.51 31.32 6.40
CA LYS A 620 -2.50 32.33 7.48
C LYS A 620 -2.89 31.72 8.82
N LYS A 621 -3.90 30.83 8.83
CA LYS A 621 -4.28 30.06 10.03
C LYS A 621 -3.16 29.15 10.50
N TRP A 622 -2.41 28.57 9.57
CA TRP A 622 -1.21 27.80 9.88
C TRP A 622 -0.13 28.65 10.53
N GLN A 623 0.17 29.82 9.97
CA GLN A 623 1.15 30.75 10.55
C GLN A 623 0.77 31.24 11.95
N ALA A 624 -0.53 31.38 12.23
CA ALA A 624 -1.02 31.77 13.55
C ALA A 624 -0.68 30.75 14.67
N THR A 625 -0.25 29.53 14.34
CA THR A 625 0.24 28.56 15.34
C THR A 625 1.70 28.76 15.73
N GLY A 626 2.39 29.78 15.19
CA GLY A 626 3.80 30.03 15.43
C GLY A 626 4.75 29.22 14.52
N LEU A 627 4.20 28.49 13.54
CA LEU A 627 4.98 27.84 12.48
C LEU A 627 5.16 28.81 11.30
N GLU A 628 6.18 28.58 10.48
CA GLU A 628 6.48 29.32 9.24
C GLU A 628 6.70 30.85 9.40
N PRO A 629 7.38 31.34 10.47
CA PRO A 629 7.56 32.79 10.68
C PRO A 629 8.41 33.49 9.61
N ASN A 630 9.37 32.79 9.00
CA ASN A 630 10.30 33.34 7.99
C ASN A 630 10.02 32.84 6.56
N THR A 631 8.99 32.02 6.38
CA THR A 631 8.58 31.42 5.10
C THR A 631 7.95 32.44 4.18
N VAL A 632 8.29 32.34 2.89
CA VAL A 632 7.84 33.31 1.89
C VAL A 632 7.15 32.62 0.73
N ILE A 633 6.06 33.23 0.26
CA ILE A 633 5.39 32.83 -0.96
C ILE A 633 6.03 33.60 -2.11
N ALA A 634 6.92 32.95 -2.87
CA ALA A 634 7.69 33.59 -3.93
C ALA A 634 8.12 32.58 -4.99
N ASN A 635 8.30 33.05 -6.23
CA ASN A 635 8.86 32.22 -7.29
C ASN A 635 10.34 31.93 -7.01
N PRO A 636 10.75 30.65 -6.90
CA PRO A 636 12.15 30.29 -6.64
C PRO A 636 13.10 30.63 -7.80
N GLY A 637 12.57 31.00 -8.98
CA GLY A 637 13.39 31.41 -10.12
C GLY A 637 14.15 30.25 -10.76
N PHE A 638 13.50 29.09 -10.87
CA PHE A 638 14.05 27.93 -11.57
C PHE A 638 14.24 28.23 -13.06
N ALA A 639 15.33 27.74 -13.64
CA ALA A 639 15.72 27.99 -15.04
C ALA A 639 14.69 27.43 -16.03
N GLU A 640 14.37 26.14 -15.94
CA GLU A 640 13.36 25.47 -16.79
C GLU A 640 12.67 24.33 -16.01
N ALA A 641 11.88 24.65 -14.98
CA ALA A 641 11.24 23.65 -14.13
C ALA A 641 10.37 22.63 -14.90
N ALA A 642 9.72 23.05 -15.98
CA ALA A 642 8.93 22.18 -16.86
C ALA A 642 9.76 21.10 -17.60
N ARG A 643 11.09 21.23 -17.59
CA ARG A 643 12.05 20.26 -18.16
C ARG A 643 12.98 19.70 -17.09
N ASP A 644 12.52 19.65 -15.84
CA ASP A 644 13.28 19.14 -14.69
C ASP A 644 14.58 19.89 -14.38
N ASN A 645 14.72 21.12 -14.89
CA ASN A 645 15.84 21.98 -14.55
C ASN A 645 15.48 22.91 -13.39
N PHE A 646 15.81 22.44 -12.19
CA PHE A 646 15.62 23.15 -10.92
C PHE A 646 16.82 24.01 -10.50
N GLN A 647 17.75 24.32 -11.41
CA GLN A 647 18.78 25.31 -11.14
C GLN A 647 18.13 26.69 -10.93
N MET A 648 18.61 27.43 -9.94
CA MET A 648 18.05 28.72 -9.55
C MET A 648 18.89 29.88 -10.09
N ALA A 649 18.24 30.97 -10.46
CA ALA A 649 18.93 32.23 -10.74
C ALA A 649 19.65 32.77 -9.49
N PRO A 650 20.77 33.51 -9.63
CA PRO A 650 21.49 34.10 -8.49
C PRO A 650 20.64 35.03 -7.61
N THR A 651 19.59 35.62 -8.18
CA THR A 651 18.62 36.50 -7.48
C THR A 651 17.47 35.74 -6.82
N SER A 652 17.52 34.40 -6.78
CA SER A 652 16.46 33.58 -6.22
C SER A 652 16.15 33.93 -4.76
N PRO A 653 14.87 34.09 -4.38
CA PRO A 653 14.48 34.30 -2.99
C PRO A 653 14.84 33.11 -2.09
N ALA A 654 14.93 31.91 -2.66
CA ALA A 654 15.37 30.72 -1.94
C ALA A 654 16.81 30.87 -1.43
N LEU A 655 17.73 31.30 -2.31
CA LEU A 655 19.14 31.51 -1.97
C LEU A 655 19.30 32.60 -0.91
N GLN A 656 18.52 33.69 -1.00
CA GLN A 656 18.52 34.77 0.00
C GLN A 656 18.01 34.31 1.38
N LYS A 657 17.16 33.30 1.41
CA LYS A 657 16.64 32.67 2.64
C LYS A 657 17.52 31.53 3.17
N GLY A 658 18.70 31.35 2.59
CA GLY A 658 19.69 30.37 3.05
C GLY A 658 19.48 28.95 2.49
N PHE A 659 18.64 28.79 1.46
CA PHE A 659 18.62 27.55 0.68
C PHE A 659 19.98 27.38 -0.02
N GLN A 660 20.59 26.22 0.11
CA GLN A 660 21.82 25.83 -0.56
C GLN A 660 21.51 25.16 -1.89
N ALA A 661 22.10 25.64 -2.99
CA ALA A 661 21.91 25.04 -4.31
C ALA A 661 22.27 23.55 -4.29
N ILE A 662 21.39 22.72 -4.87
CA ILE A 662 21.61 21.27 -4.96
C ILE A 662 22.60 21.01 -6.12
N PRO A 663 23.68 20.24 -5.89
CA PRO A 663 24.66 19.87 -6.93
C PRO A 663 24.09 18.84 -7.92
N ALA A 664 23.11 19.26 -8.74
CA ALA A 664 22.37 18.39 -9.66
C ALA A 664 23.25 17.73 -10.74
N ASP A 665 24.36 18.36 -11.10
CA ASP A 665 25.38 17.86 -12.04
C ASP A 665 26.12 16.61 -11.52
N LYS A 666 26.13 16.40 -10.20
CA LYS A 666 26.76 15.23 -9.55
C LYS A 666 25.79 14.07 -9.33
N ILE A 667 24.51 14.23 -9.65
CA ILE A 667 23.50 13.18 -9.42
C ILE A 667 23.59 12.10 -10.50
N GLY A 668 23.51 10.85 -10.09
CA GLY A 668 23.55 9.67 -10.93
C GLY A 668 24.97 9.34 -11.42
N LEU A 669 25.01 8.52 -12.48
CA LEU A 669 26.26 8.00 -13.07
C LEU A 669 27.28 9.08 -13.45
N PRO A 670 26.92 10.26 -13.99
CA PRO A 670 27.91 11.29 -14.35
C PRO A 670 28.74 11.80 -13.18
N GLY A 671 28.19 11.80 -11.96
CA GLY A 671 28.92 12.18 -10.75
C GLY A 671 29.78 11.06 -10.17
N PHE A 672 29.67 9.84 -10.67
CA PHE A 672 30.45 8.71 -10.18
C PHE A 672 31.86 8.71 -10.77
N ALA A 673 32.86 8.97 -9.92
CA ALA A 673 34.27 8.84 -10.28
C ALA A 673 34.94 7.74 -9.44
N ARG A 674 35.43 6.69 -10.11
CA ARG A 674 36.31 5.68 -9.50
C ARG A 674 37.66 5.72 -10.20
N SER A 675 38.73 5.92 -9.45
CA SER A 675 40.09 5.83 -9.98
C SER A 675 40.43 4.35 -10.19
N TRP A 676 40.31 3.89 -11.43
CA TRP A 676 40.71 2.54 -11.80
C TRP A 676 42.22 2.55 -12.04
N LYS A 677 43.01 2.08 -11.06
CA LYS A 677 44.42 1.75 -11.38
C LYS A 677 44.37 0.65 -12.46
N ARG A 678 44.97 0.95 -13.61
CA ARG A 678 45.04 0.04 -14.76
C ARG A 678 45.85 -1.19 -14.42
#